data_AF-A0A8T0ISA9-F1
#
_entry.id   AF-A0A8T0ISA9-F1
#
_cell.length_a   1.000
_cell.length_b   1.000
_cell.length_c   1.000
_cell.angle_alpha   90.00
_cell.angle_beta   90.00
_cell.angle_gamma   90.00
#
_symmetry.space_group_name_H-M   'P 1'
#
loop_
_entity.id
_entity.type
_entity.pdbx_description
1 polymer ?
#
loop_
_entity_poly.entity_id
_entity_poly.type
_entity_poly.pdbx_seq_one_letter_code
_entity_poly.pdbx_strand_id
1 'polypeptide(L)'
;MFDCMQVRSNSLILGVPHCYQTNCISLCGYVKYYCIGIMLCGDIWSVFDGIPQVCHILMGSLCTFQMHSQCSLHLALARSPQSNVLSSPLTSQLGVAPQSIDGHMRCSSLERQSFRGRCSGDFPALASAVGRQSEVGLDWSAGAGRGSLQGRTGHRPGLRLAPRGVAGVSTEPTMGDDLASGEDQKKTGPVEELSNELREEVVREALVWATLHGAVVGDKNHERSGSSPGVGIVHVPLALLPTPFSRAAFTQALDLATHYNTLVDRVSQDTQFLHEALAQTRKADSFTGRLMDIYDQVNAEGITQDIQLGLHRSDYMLDMATGALLQVEMNTISSSFAGLGDLTSKLHRYLVGRFGQELGLSVENVPDNSAADNFAEGLGKAWLEYGDPNAAVLMIVYGKETNMYDQHWLSFKLYESFGAKVIRRTFAEVTAEAKLDDKRRLVIGEQPIAVVYYRSGYSPDDYLSDSDWDARLLMERSTAVKCPSISYHLVGAKKIQQELAKPGVLERFLQDKEVVAKLRESFAGLWSLEGDGNDQILEEAVAKPEGFVLKPQREGGGNNIYGKDVATTIKKLKQEELAGYILMQRIFPAVNDSYLIRDGVWRTAKIISELGIFGTYLRNGKKEVLNKQAGHLVRSKVADSDEGGVAAGYGVLDSPYLV
;
A
#
# COMPACT_ATOMS: atom_id res chain seq x y z
N MET A 1 -43.48 -5.47 49.98
CA MET A 1 -42.46 -4.86 50.87
C MET A 1 -42.01 -3.58 50.19
N PHE A 2 -42.41 -2.47 50.79
CA PHE A 2 -42.39 -1.11 50.25
C PHE A 2 -41.03 -0.43 50.42
N ASP A 3 -40.75 0.49 49.50
CA ASP A 3 -40.16 1.83 49.64
C ASP A 3 -39.40 2.26 50.90
N CYS A 4 -38.37 3.08 50.68
CA CYS A 4 -38.16 4.36 51.39
C CYS A 4 -37.02 5.13 50.68
N MET A 5 -37.17 6.33 50.11
CA MET A 5 -37.70 7.63 50.55
C MET A 5 -36.57 8.67 50.70
N GLN A 6 -36.86 9.83 50.12
CA GLN A 6 -36.18 11.12 50.24
C GLN A 6 -36.11 11.63 51.71
N VAL A 7 -35.22 12.58 52.00
CA VAL A 7 -35.54 14.01 52.27
C VAL A 7 -34.37 14.72 53.02
N ARG A 8 -33.90 15.79 52.35
CA ARG A 8 -33.41 17.13 52.79
C ARG A 8 -33.08 17.42 54.28
N SER A 9 -32.00 18.18 54.46
CA SER A 9 -32.05 19.48 55.16
C SER A 9 -30.86 20.40 54.78
N ASN A 10 -31.20 21.67 54.52
CA ASN A 10 -30.35 22.81 54.13
C ASN A 10 -29.79 23.56 55.36
N SER A 11 -28.68 24.31 55.18
CA SER A 11 -28.40 25.69 55.67
C SER A 11 -26.96 26.09 55.23
N LEU A 12 -26.69 26.92 54.21
CA LEU A 12 -26.68 28.40 54.16
C LEU A 12 -25.81 29.09 55.24
N ILE A 13 -24.69 29.73 54.85
CA ILE A 13 -24.39 31.19 55.00
C ILE A 13 -22.90 31.52 54.75
N LEU A 14 -22.74 32.54 53.89
CA LEU A 14 -21.70 33.56 53.64
C LEU A 14 -20.48 33.69 54.59
N GLY A 15 -19.32 34.06 54.02
CA GLY A 15 -18.29 34.80 54.76
C GLY A 15 -16.91 34.87 54.10
N VAL A 16 -16.68 35.92 53.30
CA VAL A 16 -15.33 36.47 53.04
C VAL A 16 -14.99 37.42 54.21
N PRO A 17 -13.74 37.43 54.71
CA PRO A 17 -12.96 38.67 54.60
C PRO A 17 -11.44 38.46 54.36
N HIS A 18 -10.89 39.45 53.65
CA HIS A 18 -9.47 39.68 53.35
C HIS A 18 -8.59 39.98 54.58
N CYS A 19 -7.28 39.68 54.46
CA CYS A 19 -6.21 40.48 55.08
C CYS A 19 -4.91 40.47 54.23
N TYR A 20 -4.55 41.68 53.75
CA TYR A 20 -3.24 42.36 53.53
C TYR A 20 -1.92 41.55 53.46
N GLN A 21 -1.12 41.64 52.37
CA GLN A 21 -0.02 42.61 52.08
C GLN A 21 1.13 42.59 53.12
N THR A 22 2.45 42.51 52.86
CA THR A 22 3.37 43.07 51.82
C THR A 22 4.78 42.48 52.13
N ASN A 23 5.73 42.17 51.23
CA ASN A 23 6.66 43.05 50.46
C ASN A 23 7.62 42.17 49.58
N CYS A 24 7.72 42.39 48.24
CA CYS A 24 8.82 43.06 47.48
C CYS A 24 10.13 42.21 47.31
N ILE A 25 10.76 41.92 46.14
CA ILE A 25 11.09 42.70 44.91
C ILE A 25 11.69 41.79 43.78
N SER A 26 11.48 42.20 42.51
CA SER A 26 12.27 42.06 41.24
C SER A 26 12.42 40.76 40.41
N LEU A 27 11.70 40.78 39.27
CA LEU A 27 12.02 40.54 37.83
C LEU A 27 13.42 40.13 37.32
N CYS A 28 13.40 39.16 36.38
CA CYS A 28 13.92 39.13 34.98
C CYS A 28 13.63 37.72 34.40
N GLY A 29 13.08 37.40 33.22
CA GLY A 29 12.73 38.13 32.00
C GLY A 29 13.18 37.28 30.79
N TYR A 30 12.28 36.62 30.05
CA TYR A 30 12.52 36.17 28.65
C TYR A 30 11.22 36.22 27.83
N VAL A 31 11.36 36.80 26.65
CA VAL A 31 10.31 37.43 25.82
C VAL A 31 9.76 36.46 24.77
N LYS A 32 8.42 36.43 24.61
CA LYS A 32 7.70 35.96 23.41
C LYS A 32 7.19 37.19 22.66
N TYR A 33 7.52 37.32 21.37
CA TYR A 33 6.89 38.30 20.50
C TYR A 33 5.65 37.69 19.83
N TYR A 34 4.49 38.20 20.20
CA TYR A 34 3.28 38.23 19.37
C TYR A 34 3.19 39.65 18.80
N CYS A 35 3.05 39.79 17.48
CA CYS A 35 2.62 41.04 16.86
C CYS A 35 1.22 40.84 16.28
N ILE A 36 0.24 41.40 16.98
CA ILE A 36 -1.05 41.81 16.41
C ILE A 36 -0.89 43.28 16.05
N GLY A 37 -1.13 43.63 14.79
CA GLY A 37 -1.24 45.01 14.32
C GLY A 37 -2.43 45.13 13.39
N ILE A 38 -3.54 45.67 13.91
CA ILE A 38 -4.66 46.18 13.14
C ILE A 38 -4.39 47.66 12.85
N MET A 39 -4.43 48.06 11.58
CA MET A 39 -4.83 49.42 11.20
C MET A 39 -5.57 49.38 9.86
N LEU A 40 -6.69 50.10 9.83
CA LEU A 40 -7.77 50.09 8.84
C LEU A 40 -7.59 51.16 7.74
N CYS A 41 -8.28 50.90 6.62
CA CYS A 41 -8.89 51.80 5.63
C CYS A 41 -8.02 52.51 4.56
N GLY A 42 -8.46 52.38 3.29
CA GLY A 42 -8.06 53.25 2.19
C GLY A 42 -8.35 52.70 0.79
N ASP A 43 -9.55 52.98 0.29
CA ASP A 43 -10.19 52.48 -0.94
C ASP A 43 -9.76 53.17 -2.27
N ILE A 44 -9.79 52.39 -3.38
CA ILE A 44 -10.10 52.71 -4.81
C ILE A 44 -9.08 53.46 -5.73
N TRP A 45 -8.85 52.87 -6.93
CA TRP A 45 -8.79 53.44 -8.33
C TRP A 45 -7.68 52.84 -9.24
N SER A 46 -8.09 51.84 -10.03
CA SER A 46 -7.95 51.64 -11.48
C SER A 46 -6.93 52.39 -12.38
N VAL A 47 -6.46 51.64 -13.39
CA VAL A 47 -6.01 52.03 -14.77
C VAL A 47 -4.56 52.53 -14.93
N PHE A 48 -3.71 51.74 -15.62
CA PHE A 48 -3.18 52.06 -16.96
C PHE A 48 -2.31 50.93 -17.56
N ASP A 49 -2.55 50.69 -18.84
CA ASP A 49 -1.88 49.79 -19.80
C ASP A 49 -0.43 50.15 -20.15
N GLY A 50 0.32 49.16 -20.68
CA GLY A 50 1.15 49.35 -21.89
C GLY A 50 2.69 49.51 -21.77
N ILE A 51 3.43 48.40 -21.93
CA ILE A 51 4.45 48.06 -22.99
C ILE A 51 5.28 49.24 -23.61
N PRO A 52 6.58 49.10 -24.03
CA PRO A 52 7.68 48.18 -23.68
C PRO A 52 9.14 48.78 -23.68
N GLN A 53 10.11 47.91 -23.36
CA GLN A 53 11.43 47.74 -24.01
C GLN A 53 12.60 48.77 -23.90
N VAL A 54 13.78 48.16 -23.69
CA VAL A 54 15.13 48.50 -24.20
C VAL A 54 15.98 49.48 -23.38
N CYS A 55 17.04 48.94 -22.76
CA CYS A 55 18.43 49.29 -23.11
C CYS A 55 19.46 48.41 -22.35
N HIS A 56 20.10 47.51 -23.11
CA HIS A 56 21.44 47.00 -22.81
C HIS A 56 22.48 48.13 -22.91
N ILE A 57 23.59 48.03 -22.14
CA ILE A 57 24.93 48.66 -22.28
C ILE A 57 25.50 48.75 -20.84
N LEU A 58 26.72 48.34 -20.44
CA LEU A 58 27.96 47.93 -21.08
C LEU A 58 28.83 47.22 -20.01
N MET A 59 29.66 46.28 -20.49
CA MET A 59 31.08 46.06 -20.12
C MET A 59 31.51 45.73 -18.69
N GLY A 60 32.42 44.76 -18.60
CA GLY A 60 33.63 44.98 -17.80
C GLY A 60 34.08 43.82 -16.94
N SER A 61 34.89 42.96 -17.55
CA SER A 61 35.69 41.89 -16.98
C SER A 61 36.48 42.21 -15.69
N LEU A 62 36.53 41.20 -14.81
CA LEU A 62 37.70 40.68 -14.08
C LEU A 62 38.44 41.50 -13.00
N CYS A 63 38.76 40.73 -11.94
CA CYS A 63 39.85 40.86 -10.96
C CYS A 63 39.59 41.57 -9.61
N THR A 64 39.25 40.73 -8.62
CA THR A 64 39.96 40.47 -7.34
C THR A 64 40.97 41.51 -6.83
N PHE A 65 40.80 41.95 -5.58
CA PHE A 65 41.82 42.17 -4.52
C PHE A 65 41.04 42.44 -3.21
N GLN A 66 41.01 41.61 -2.15
CA GLN A 66 42.05 41.02 -1.27
C GLN A 66 42.36 41.90 -0.04
N MET A 67 42.19 41.31 1.16
CA MET A 67 43.01 41.35 2.41
C MET A 67 42.23 40.49 3.45
N HIS A 68 42.62 39.31 3.97
CA HIS A 68 43.88 38.76 4.54
C HIS A 68 44.51 39.73 5.56
N SER A 69 44.88 39.38 6.80
CA SER A 69 45.40 38.17 7.45
C SER A 69 45.37 38.42 9.00
N GLN A 70 45.59 37.52 9.97
CA GLN A 70 46.73 36.64 10.30
C GLN A 70 46.26 35.61 11.37
N CYS A 71 46.50 34.30 11.22
CA CYS A 71 47.68 33.51 11.64
C CYS A 71 47.93 33.41 13.18
N SER A 72 47.73 32.18 13.70
CA SER A 72 48.66 31.31 14.47
C SER A 72 49.40 31.90 15.70
N LEU A 73 49.61 31.23 16.84
CA LEU A 73 50.08 29.85 17.06
C LEU A 73 50.10 29.52 18.59
N HIS A 74 49.77 28.27 18.92
CA HIS A 74 50.36 27.39 19.95
C HIS A 74 50.15 27.52 21.49
N LEU A 75 49.87 26.30 22.02
CA LEU A 75 50.35 25.66 23.24
C LEU A 75 49.58 25.83 24.57
N ALA A 76 48.98 24.70 24.98
CA ALA A 76 49.31 23.93 26.19
C ALA A 76 48.19 23.74 27.24
N LEU A 77 47.99 22.45 27.55
CA LEU A 77 47.84 21.86 28.88
C LEU A 77 46.68 22.34 29.78
N ALA A 78 45.76 21.42 30.09
CA ALA A 78 45.60 20.91 31.47
C ALA A 78 44.42 19.93 31.55
N ARG A 79 44.74 18.63 31.66
CA ARG A 79 44.02 17.70 32.53
C ARG A 79 44.63 17.80 33.92
N SER A 80 43.84 17.76 34.99
CA SER A 80 44.18 17.20 36.32
C SER A 80 43.01 17.41 37.32
N PRO A 81 42.99 16.81 38.54
CA PRO A 81 43.11 15.36 38.81
C PRO A 81 42.32 14.85 40.06
N GLN A 82 42.56 13.56 40.38
CA GLN A 82 42.54 12.86 41.69
C GLN A 82 41.18 12.46 42.32
N SER A 83 41.01 11.34 43.03
CA SER A 83 41.71 10.05 43.20
C SER A 83 40.92 9.25 44.24
N ASN A 84 40.78 7.93 44.11
CA ASN A 84 40.83 7.05 45.27
C ASN A 84 41.32 5.65 44.90
N VAL A 85 42.09 5.12 45.84
CA VAL A 85 43.01 3.99 45.82
C VAL A 85 42.30 2.68 46.20
N LEU A 86 42.74 1.52 45.68
CA LEU A 86 43.02 0.30 46.47
C LEU A 86 43.71 -0.83 45.66
N SER A 87 44.93 -1.16 46.14
CA SER A 87 45.59 -2.49 46.27
C SER A 87 45.80 -3.45 45.08
N SER A 88 47.09 -3.53 44.70
CA SER A 88 48.00 -4.64 44.32
C SER A 88 47.69 -6.10 44.78
N PRO A 89 48.50 -7.16 44.45
CA PRO A 89 49.62 -7.30 43.47
C PRO A 89 49.83 -8.71 42.77
N LEU A 90 50.92 -8.82 41.98
CA LEU A 90 51.74 -10.01 41.56
C LEU A 90 51.15 -10.94 40.47
N THR A 91 51.86 -11.48 39.46
CA THR A 91 53.29 -11.85 39.31
C THR A 91 53.63 -12.20 37.84
N SER A 92 54.87 -11.89 37.39
CA SER A 92 55.80 -12.65 36.49
C SER A 92 55.30 -13.32 35.18
N GLN A 93 56.00 -13.43 34.04
CA GLN A 93 57.42 -13.36 33.62
C GLN A 93 57.39 -13.41 32.05
N LEU A 94 58.10 -12.54 31.31
CA LEU A 94 59.45 -12.67 30.68
C LEU A 94 59.61 -13.60 29.45
N GLY A 95 60.24 -13.03 28.40
CA GLY A 95 60.91 -13.64 27.23
C GLY A 95 60.38 -13.10 25.89
N VAL A 96 60.91 -12.08 25.18
CA VAL A 96 62.26 -11.76 24.64
C VAL A 96 62.77 -12.85 23.68
N ALA A 97 62.46 -12.79 22.37
CA ALA A 97 63.16 -12.12 21.23
C ALA A 97 64.18 -13.06 20.52
N PRO A 98 64.80 -12.72 19.36
CA PRO A 98 64.34 -11.98 18.16
C PRO A 98 64.72 -12.72 16.84
N GLN A 99 64.33 -12.19 15.67
CA GLN A 99 65.28 -12.00 14.56
C GLN A 99 64.71 -11.08 13.45
N SER A 100 65.56 -10.11 13.10
CA SER A 100 65.49 -9.07 12.08
C SER A 100 66.15 -9.53 10.77
N ILE A 101 65.81 -8.90 9.63
CA ILE A 101 66.70 -8.06 8.80
C ILE A 101 66.03 -7.71 7.45
N ASP A 102 65.90 -6.39 7.26
CA ASP A 102 66.08 -5.50 6.08
C ASP A 102 65.75 -5.86 4.63
N GLY A 103 65.27 -4.83 3.91
CA GLY A 103 65.42 -4.75 2.45
C GLY A 103 64.65 -3.65 1.68
N HIS A 104 64.91 -2.37 1.97
CA HIS A 104 64.82 -1.15 1.12
C HIS A 104 63.91 -1.01 -0.15
N MET A 105 63.11 0.07 -0.10
CA MET A 105 62.87 1.16 -1.10
C MET A 105 63.03 0.92 -2.62
N ARG A 106 62.03 1.38 -3.40
CA ARG A 106 62.15 2.57 -4.30
C ARG A 106 60.82 3.01 -4.94
N CYS A 107 60.59 4.33 -4.92
CA CYS A 107 59.70 5.08 -5.82
C CYS A 107 60.25 5.13 -7.25
N SER A 108 59.36 5.16 -8.24
CA SER A 108 59.61 5.82 -9.53
C SER A 108 58.31 6.28 -10.17
N SER A 109 58.18 7.60 -10.32
CA SER A 109 57.37 8.31 -11.29
C SER A 109 57.89 8.09 -12.71
N LEU A 110 57.01 8.02 -13.71
CA LEU A 110 57.34 8.35 -15.11
C LEU A 110 56.09 8.75 -15.90
N GLU A 111 56.32 9.68 -16.81
CA GLU A 111 55.39 10.55 -17.53
C GLU A 111 54.74 9.92 -18.78
N ARG A 112 53.63 10.57 -19.17
CA ARG A 112 53.06 10.78 -20.51
C ARG A 112 53.60 9.93 -21.68
N GLN A 113 52.66 9.33 -22.42
CA GLN A 113 52.69 9.39 -23.88
C GLN A 113 51.28 9.40 -24.49
N SER A 114 51.07 10.44 -25.30
CA SER A 114 49.97 10.66 -26.23
C SER A 114 50.01 9.66 -27.40
N PHE A 115 48.87 9.09 -27.77
CA PHE A 115 48.67 8.48 -29.08
C PHE A 115 47.50 9.16 -29.81
N ARG A 116 47.83 9.93 -30.86
CA ARG A 116 46.94 10.25 -31.96
C ARG A 116 47.04 9.11 -32.98
N GLY A 117 45.92 8.50 -33.32
CA GLY A 117 45.78 7.60 -34.46
C GLY A 117 44.37 7.71 -35.02
N ARG A 118 44.24 8.34 -36.17
CA ARG A 118 43.00 8.43 -36.96
C ARG A 118 42.76 7.06 -37.61
N CYS A 119 41.53 6.55 -37.54
CA CYS A 119 40.95 5.74 -38.60
C CYS A 119 39.48 6.13 -38.76
N SER A 120 39.21 6.68 -39.94
CA SER A 120 37.92 6.93 -40.59
C SER A 120 37.15 5.66 -40.87
N GLY A 121 35.82 5.72 -40.81
CA GLY A 121 34.94 4.65 -41.28
C GLY A 121 33.46 4.86 -40.92
N ASP A 122 32.81 5.73 -41.68
CA ASP A 122 31.41 5.70 -42.15
C ASP A 122 30.27 5.26 -41.21
N PHE A 123 29.44 6.25 -40.86
CA PHE A 123 28.06 6.11 -40.43
C PHE A 123 27.14 5.80 -41.61
N PRO A 124 26.19 4.85 -41.50
CA PRO A 124 24.96 4.90 -42.26
C PRO A 124 23.87 5.59 -41.45
N ALA A 125 23.40 6.72 -41.98
CA ALA A 125 22.07 7.22 -41.70
C ALA A 125 21.03 6.26 -42.31
N LEU A 126 19.99 5.91 -41.54
CA LEU A 126 18.76 5.35 -42.08
C LEU A 126 17.57 5.98 -41.35
N ALA A 127 16.94 6.91 -42.07
CA ALA A 127 15.60 7.37 -41.82
C ALA A 127 14.59 6.36 -42.39
N SER A 128 13.38 6.42 -41.83
CA SER A 128 12.11 5.82 -42.26
C SER A 128 11.80 4.37 -41.82
N ALA A 129 10.99 4.28 -40.76
CA ALA A 129 9.79 3.44 -40.77
C ALA A 129 8.72 4.13 -39.92
N VAL A 130 7.69 4.61 -40.62
CA VAL A 130 6.48 5.26 -40.13
C VAL A 130 5.42 4.19 -39.83
N GLY A 131 4.63 4.38 -38.77
CA GLY A 131 3.38 3.66 -38.47
C GLY A 131 3.49 2.76 -37.22
N ARG A 132 2.64 2.84 -36.20
CA ARG A 132 1.28 3.39 -36.07
C ARG A 132 1.10 3.98 -34.67
N GLN A 133 0.69 5.24 -34.60
CA GLN A 133 -0.05 5.78 -33.46
C GLN A 133 -1.50 5.29 -33.57
N SER A 134 -2.03 4.69 -32.52
CA SER A 134 -3.48 4.58 -32.33
C SER A 134 -3.93 5.83 -31.56
N GLU A 135 -4.30 6.86 -32.30
CA GLU A 135 -5.12 7.95 -31.78
C GLU A 135 -6.50 7.39 -31.42
N VAL A 136 -6.90 7.49 -30.16
CA VAL A 136 -8.31 7.53 -29.77
C VAL A 136 -8.55 8.91 -29.19
N GLY A 137 -8.75 9.88 -30.08
CA GLY A 137 -9.33 11.17 -29.72
C GLY A 137 -10.82 10.98 -29.47
N LEU A 138 -11.27 11.21 -28.25
CA LEU A 138 -12.69 11.38 -27.94
C LEU A 138 -12.98 12.88 -27.90
N ASP A 139 -13.32 13.43 -29.07
CA ASP A 139 -13.97 14.73 -29.18
C ASP A 139 -15.48 14.46 -29.38
N TRP A 140 -16.30 14.96 -28.47
CA TRP A 140 -17.76 14.87 -28.58
C TRP A 140 -18.35 16.26 -28.51
N SER A 141 -18.61 16.82 -29.71
CA SER A 141 -19.45 17.98 -29.92
C SER A 141 -20.90 17.56 -30.19
N ALA A 142 -21.82 18.36 -29.67
CA ALA A 142 -23.25 18.15 -29.64
C ALA A 142 -23.92 18.12 -31.03
N GLY A 143 -24.96 17.28 -31.17
CA GLY A 143 -25.85 17.27 -32.32
C GLY A 143 -27.25 16.81 -31.93
N ALA A 144 -28.15 17.78 -31.75
CA ALA A 144 -29.58 17.56 -31.54
C ALA A 144 -30.25 17.00 -32.80
N GLY A 145 -31.10 15.97 -32.64
CA GLY A 145 -31.91 15.41 -33.72
C GLY A 145 -33.17 14.74 -33.19
N ARG A 146 -34.32 15.40 -33.36
CA ARG A 146 -35.66 14.89 -33.04
C ARG A 146 -36.03 13.71 -33.95
N GLY A 147 -36.70 12.70 -33.40
CA GLY A 147 -37.34 11.64 -34.16
C GLY A 147 -38.34 10.84 -33.32
N SER A 148 -39.60 11.28 -33.34
CA SER A 148 -40.78 10.59 -32.81
C SER A 148 -41.12 9.35 -33.63
N LEU A 149 -41.63 8.27 -33.00
CA LEU A 149 -42.74 7.47 -33.53
C LEU A 149 -43.32 6.51 -32.46
N GLN A 150 -44.65 6.55 -32.36
CA GLN A 150 -45.59 5.69 -31.61
C GLN A 150 -45.40 4.21 -32.02
N GLY A 151 -45.56 3.18 -31.20
CA GLY A 151 -46.68 2.85 -30.31
C GLY A 151 -47.53 1.73 -30.95
N ARG A 152 -47.63 0.55 -30.34
CA ARG A 152 -48.84 -0.32 -30.40
C ARG A 152 -48.77 -1.54 -29.47
N THR A 153 -49.89 -1.71 -28.80
CA THR A 153 -50.36 -2.77 -27.89
C THR A 153 -50.91 -3.98 -28.66
N GLY A 154 -51.00 -5.16 -28.02
CA GLY A 154 -51.78 -6.28 -28.57
C GLY A 154 -51.64 -7.65 -27.88
N HIS A 155 -52.48 -7.88 -26.87
CA HIS A 155 -53.20 -9.11 -26.44
C HIS A 155 -52.65 -10.57 -26.53
N ARG A 156 -52.90 -11.30 -25.42
CA ARG A 156 -52.99 -12.78 -25.24
C ARG A 156 -54.26 -13.36 -25.93
N PRO A 157 -54.39 -14.70 -26.11
CA PRO A 157 -54.83 -15.68 -25.07
C PRO A 157 -53.97 -16.98 -25.11
N GLY A 158 -53.84 -17.89 -24.15
CA GLY A 158 -54.69 -18.36 -23.04
C GLY A 158 -54.98 -19.86 -23.26
N LEU A 159 -54.46 -20.78 -22.44
CA LEU A 159 -55.06 -22.12 -22.21
C LEU A 159 -54.41 -22.88 -21.03
N ARG A 160 -55.28 -23.37 -20.15
CA ARG A 160 -55.02 -24.22 -18.97
C ARG A 160 -54.88 -25.69 -19.40
N LEU A 161 -54.27 -26.52 -18.54
CA LEU A 161 -54.82 -27.82 -18.10
C LEU A 161 -53.97 -28.40 -16.95
N ALA A 162 -54.65 -28.87 -15.90
CA ALA A 162 -54.16 -29.73 -14.82
C ALA A 162 -55.03 -31.01 -14.82
N PRO A 163 -54.62 -32.09 -14.11
CA PRO A 163 -55.47 -32.54 -12.99
C PRO A 163 -54.77 -33.21 -11.78
N ARG A 164 -55.33 -32.93 -10.57
CA ARG A 164 -55.73 -33.76 -9.39
C ARG A 164 -54.93 -35.05 -9.02
N GLY A 165 -54.72 -35.48 -7.76
CA GLY A 165 -55.17 -35.20 -6.37
C GLY A 165 -54.46 -36.23 -5.43
N VAL A 166 -54.34 -36.12 -4.10
CA VAL A 166 -55.33 -36.41 -3.03
C VAL A 166 -54.73 -36.05 -1.63
N ALA A 167 -55.62 -35.59 -0.72
CA ALA A 167 -55.62 -35.29 0.74
C ALA A 167 -54.55 -35.88 1.71
N GLY A 168 -54.27 -35.36 2.93
CA GLY A 168 -54.85 -34.29 3.77
C GLY A 168 -54.46 -34.50 5.26
N VAL A 169 -54.87 -33.56 6.16
CA VAL A 169 -54.67 -33.43 7.65
C VAL A 169 -53.43 -32.56 8.01
N SER A 170 -53.46 -31.27 8.39
CA SER A 170 -54.28 -30.35 9.21
C SER A 170 -53.78 -30.15 10.64
N THR A 171 -53.22 -28.97 10.94
CA THR A 171 -53.39 -28.20 12.19
C THR A 171 -52.92 -26.75 11.98
N GLU A 172 -53.83 -25.78 12.10
CA GLU A 172 -53.56 -24.33 12.18
C GLU A 172 -53.05 -23.93 13.58
N PRO A 173 -52.54 -22.69 13.76
CA PRO A 173 -53.45 -21.64 14.24
C PRO A 173 -53.26 -20.23 13.63
N THR A 174 -54.41 -19.64 13.28
CA THR A 174 -54.86 -18.24 13.44
C THR A 174 -53.92 -17.05 13.19
N MET A 175 -54.30 -16.27 12.16
CA MET A 175 -53.92 -14.87 11.92
C MET A 175 -54.53 -13.92 12.97
N GLY A 176 -53.75 -12.92 13.36
CA GLY A 176 -54.24 -11.61 13.79
C GLY A 176 -53.80 -10.59 12.74
N ASP A 177 -54.77 -10.01 12.04
CA ASP A 177 -54.61 -8.82 11.21
C ASP A 177 -54.39 -7.62 12.13
N ASP A 178 -53.34 -6.84 11.88
CA ASP A 178 -53.36 -5.40 12.12
C ASP A 178 -52.49 -4.70 11.07
N LEU A 179 -53.20 -4.10 10.11
CA LEU A 179 -52.72 -3.08 9.19
C LEU A 179 -52.47 -1.79 9.99
N ALA A 180 -51.22 -1.40 10.13
CA ALA A 180 -50.87 -0.03 10.53
C ALA A 180 -49.73 0.48 9.64
N SER A 181 -50.11 1.42 8.78
CA SER A 181 -49.35 2.59 8.31
C SER A 181 -47.87 2.41 8.00
N GLY A 182 -47.54 2.63 6.72
CA GLY A 182 -46.18 2.86 6.27
C GLY A 182 -45.48 3.94 7.10
N GLU A 183 -44.48 3.50 7.84
CA GLU A 183 -43.36 4.34 8.23
C GLU A 183 -42.30 4.22 7.12
N ASP A 184 -41.91 5.36 6.57
CA ASP A 184 -40.79 5.50 5.66
C ASP A 184 -39.59 4.71 6.19
N GLN A 185 -39.18 3.67 5.46
CA GLN A 185 -37.81 3.19 5.54
C GLN A 185 -36.91 4.32 5.05
N LYS A 186 -36.47 5.18 5.96
CA LYS A 186 -35.35 6.10 5.75
C LYS A 186 -34.21 5.29 5.16
N LYS A 187 -33.87 5.54 3.90
CA LYS A 187 -32.70 4.98 3.25
C LYS A 187 -31.47 5.42 4.05
N THR A 188 -30.97 4.56 4.91
CA THR A 188 -29.71 4.77 5.61
C THR A 188 -28.57 4.45 4.65
N GLY A 189 -28.14 5.46 3.89
CA GLY A 189 -26.97 5.41 3.00
C GLY A 189 -26.52 6.84 2.60
N PRO A 190 -25.24 7.08 2.26
CA PRO A 190 -24.61 8.39 2.37
C PRO A 190 -24.91 9.39 1.25
N VAL A 191 -25.89 9.15 0.38
CA VAL A 191 -26.19 10.10 -0.68
C VAL A 191 -27.70 10.15 -0.95
N GLU A 192 -28.43 10.87 -0.10
CA GLU A 192 -29.39 11.81 -0.69
C GLU A 192 -28.57 12.78 -1.55
N GLU A 193 -29.05 13.12 -2.74
CA GLU A 193 -28.30 13.96 -3.68
C GLU A 193 -27.91 15.28 -2.98
N LEU A 194 -26.62 15.45 -2.72
CA LEU A 194 -26.12 16.63 -2.02
C LEU A 194 -26.52 17.88 -2.79
N SER A 195 -26.96 18.92 -2.08
CA SER A 195 -27.17 20.22 -2.71
C SER A 195 -25.89 20.68 -3.40
N ASN A 196 -26.04 21.43 -4.49
CA ASN A 196 -24.88 21.87 -5.28
C ASN A 196 -23.91 22.67 -4.41
N GLU A 197 -24.43 23.53 -3.54
CA GLU A 197 -23.66 24.39 -2.65
C GLU A 197 -22.85 23.57 -1.63
N LEU A 198 -23.50 22.63 -0.93
CA LEU A 198 -22.83 21.78 0.05
C LEU A 198 -21.77 20.91 -0.63
N ARG A 199 -22.10 20.31 -1.77
CA ARG A 199 -21.16 19.46 -2.52
C ARG A 199 -19.91 20.23 -2.95
N GLU A 200 -20.05 21.43 -3.50
CA GLU A 200 -18.90 22.25 -3.89
C GLU A 200 -18.04 22.64 -2.69
N GLU A 201 -18.65 22.90 -1.53
CA GLU A 201 -17.93 23.18 -0.30
C GLU A 201 -17.14 21.96 0.20
N VAL A 202 -17.77 20.79 0.30
CA VAL A 202 -17.11 19.56 0.76
C VAL A 202 -15.98 19.16 -0.19
N VAL A 203 -16.17 19.28 -1.52
CA VAL A 203 -15.11 19.02 -2.51
C VAL A 203 -13.92 19.96 -2.32
N ARG A 204 -14.19 21.27 -2.16
CA ARG A 204 -13.13 22.26 -1.94
C ARG A 204 -12.33 21.96 -0.68
N GLU A 205 -13.01 21.65 0.42
CA GLU A 205 -12.38 21.27 1.68
C GLU A 205 -11.57 19.98 1.57
N ALA A 206 -12.08 18.97 0.84
CA ALA A 206 -11.36 17.73 0.62
C ALA A 206 -10.04 17.94 -0.14
N LEU A 207 -10.08 18.75 -1.20
CA LEU A 207 -8.89 19.08 -2.01
C LEU A 207 -7.84 19.88 -1.21
N VAL A 208 -8.29 20.89 -0.44
CA VAL A 208 -7.42 21.67 0.44
C VAL A 208 -6.79 20.76 1.50
N TRP A 209 -7.60 19.92 2.17
CA TRP A 209 -7.11 19.00 3.18
C TRP A 209 -6.08 18.03 2.59
N ALA A 210 -6.36 17.43 1.43
CA ALA A 210 -5.46 16.49 0.78
C ALA A 210 -4.10 17.12 0.47
N THR A 211 -4.08 18.38 0.02
CA THR A 211 -2.83 19.11 -0.24
C THR A 211 -2.07 19.41 1.05
N LEU A 212 -2.76 19.89 2.10
CA LEU A 212 -2.12 20.25 3.37
C LEU A 212 -1.55 19.04 4.14
N HIS A 213 -2.12 17.85 3.94
CA HIS A 213 -1.74 16.63 4.66
C HIS A 213 -0.95 15.64 3.79
N GLY A 214 -0.57 16.02 2.57
CA GLY A 214 0.24 15.17 1.70
C GLY A 214 -0.46 13.90 1.22
N ALA A 215 -1.78 13.93 1.06
CA ALA A 215 -2.56 12.87 0.41
C ALA A 215 -2.46 13.01 -1.12
N VAL A 216 -1.24 12.83 -1.62
CA VAL A 216 -0.84 13.20 -2.98
C VAL A 216 -0.04 12.11 -3.68
N VAL A 217 -0.03 12.19 -5.01
CA VAL A 217 0.77 11.36 -5.91
C VAL A 217 1.44 12.24 -6.97
N GLY A 218 2.40 11.69 -7.70
CA GLY A 218 2.91 12.31 -8.92
C GLY A 218 1.85 12.25 -10.03
N ASP A 219 1.60 13.39 -10.68
CA ASP A 219 0.73 13.49 -11.85
C ASP A 219 1.33 12.73 -13.04
N LYS A 220 0.60 11.76 -13.58
CA LYS A 220 1.03 10.94 -14.71
C LYS A 220 1.28 11.76 -15.98
N ASN A 221 0.66 12.94 -16.10
CA ASN A 221 0.84 13.83 -17.24
C ASN A 221 2.09 14.71 -17.10
N HIS A 222 2.74 14.70 -15.95
CA HIS A 222 3.94 15.47 -15.69
C HIS A 222 5.19 14.57 -15.71
N GLU A 223 6.04 14.73 -16.73
CA GLU A 223 7.18 13.85 -17.03
C GLU A 223 8.08 13.52 -15.83
N ARG A 224 8.29 14.51 -14.93
CA ARG A 224 9.20 14.40 -13.79
C ARG A 224 8.55 13.94 -12.49
N SER A 225 7.23 13.77 -12.43
CA SER A 225 6.49 13.53 -11.18
C SER A 225 6.82 12.18 -10.52
N GLY A 226 7.23 11.19 -11.32
CA GLY A 226 7.67 9.89 -10.84
C GLY A 226 9.15 9.80 -10.45
N SER A 227 9.96 10.81 -10.73
CA SER A 227 11.42 10.77 -10.47
C SER A 227 11.95 11.93 -9.64
N SER A 228 11.23 13.05 -9.60
CA SER A 228 11.58 14.26 -8.84
C SER A 228 10.50 14.52 -7.79
N PRO A 229 10.78 14.30 -6.49
CA PRO A 229 9.87 14.70 -5.43
C PRO A 229 9.59 16.20 -5.48
N GLY A 230 8.36 16.60 -5.15
CA GLY A 230 7.98 18.02 -5.02
C GLY A 230 7.48 18.68 -6.30
N VAL A 231 7.52 18.02 -7.46
CA VAL A 231 7.10 18.60 -8.75
C VAL A 231 6.01 17.77 -9.42
N GLY A 232 5.08 18.44 -10.10
CA GLY A 232 3.98 17.76 -10.79
C GLY A 232 3.14 16.91 -9.85
N ILE A 233 2.73 17.47 -8.72
CA ILE A 233 1.96 16.76 -7.69
C ILE A 233 0.47 16.99 -7.92
N VAL A 234 -0.31 15.93 -7.77
CA VAL A 234 -1.77 15.99 -7.75
C VAL A 234 -2.29 15.23 -6.52
N HIS A 235 -3.49 15.59 -6.04
CA HIS A 235 -4.13 14.81 -4.98
C HIS A 235 -4.35 13.36 -5.45
N VAL A 236 -4.32 12.41 -4.53
CA VAL A 236 -4.65 11.02 -4.86
C VAL A 236 -6.11 10.94 -5.34
N PRO A 237 -6.45 10.14 -6.36
CA PRO A 237 -7.84 9.89 -6.72
C PRO A 237 -8.58 9.28 -5.53
N LEU A 238 -9.72 9.87 -5.14
CA LEU A 238 -10.43 9.53 -3.92
C LEU A 238 -11.95 9.56 -4.09
N ALA A 239 -12.66 8.74 -3.31
CA ALA A 239 -14.08 8.96 -3.04
C ALA A 239 -14.20 10.17 -2.09
N LEU A 240 -15.20 11.03 -2.29
CA LEU A 240 -15.39 12.23 -1.47
C LEU A 240 -15.84 11.89 -0.03
N LEU A 241 -16.64 10.84 0.11
CA LEU A 241 -17.27 10.40 1.35
C LEU A 241 -17.06 8.88 1.52
N PRO A 242 -17.03 8.39 2.76
CA PRO A 242 -16.81 6.97 3.05
C PRO A 242 -17.98 6.10 2.57
N THR A 243 -17.66 4.92 2.01
CA THR A 243 -18.67 4.00 1.46
C THR A 243 -19.24 3.06 2.53
N PRO A 244 -20.57 2.79 2.57
CA PRO A 244 -21.17 1.88 3.53
C PRO A 244 -20.56 0.48 3.51
N PHE A 245 -20.29 -0.07 4.68
CA PHE A 245 -19.77 -1.41 4.85
C PHE A 245 -20.32 -2.04 6.13
N SER A 246 -20.66 -3.33 6.09
CA SER A 246 -21.21 -4.04 7.26
C SER A 246 -20.19 -4.06 8.41
N ARG A 247 -20.60 -3.59 9.59
CA ARG A 247 -19.75 -3.63 10.78
C ARG A 247 -19.31 -5.05 11.14
N ALA A 248 -20.21 -6.02 11.03
CA ALA A 248 -19.91 -7.42 11.32
C ALA A 248 -18.86 -7.99 10.35
N ALA A 249 -19.01 -7.73 9.05
CA ALA A 249 -18.05 -8.16 8.04
C ALA A 249 -16.69 -7.46 8.21
N PHE A 250 -16.68 -6.18 8.58
CA PHE A 250 -15.44 -5.46 8.87
C PHE A 250 -14.71 -6.09 10.07
N THR A 251 -15.41 -6.37 11.18
CA THR A 251 -14.82 -7.05 12.34
C THR A 251 -14.30 -8.44 11.99
N GLN A 252 -15.05 -9.22 11.20
CA GLN A 252 -14.58 -10.51 10.70
C GLN A 252 -13.26 -10.37 9.91
N ALA A 253 -13.17 -9.38 9.02
CA ALA A 253 -11.96 -9.13 8.23
C ALA A 253 -10.74 -8.80 9.11
N LEU A 254 -10.95 -8.02 10.19
CA LEU A 254 -9.90 -7.68 11.16
C LEU A 254 -9.39 -8.93 11.89
N ASP A 255 -10.31 -9.78 12.35
CA ASP A 255 -9.99 -11.01 13.09
C ASP A 255 -9.19 -12.01 12.23
N LEU A 256 -9.42 -12.05 10.92
CA LEU A 256 -8.72 -12.93 10.00
C LEU A 256 -7.24 -12.57 9.79
N ALA A 257 -6.85 -11.31 10.03
CA ALA A 257 -5.52 -10.80 9.64
C ALA A 257 -4.37 -11.59 10.27
N THR A 258 -4.43 -11.86 11.58
CA THR A 258 -3.37 -12.57 12.29
C THR A 258 -3.32 -14.06 11.92
N HIS A 259 -4.47 -14.65 11.59
CA HIS A 259 -4.56 -16.01 11.10
C HIS A 259 -3.92 -16.15 9.71
N TYR A 260 -4.17 -15.19 8.81
CA TYR A 260 -3.51 -15.15 7.50
C TYR A 260 -2.01 -14.93 7.61
N ASN A 261 -1.55 -14.06 8.51
CA ASN A 261 -0.11 -13.87 8.79
C ASN A 261 0.56 -15.21 9.16
N THR A 262 -0.03 -15.94 10.11
CA THR A 262 0.47 -17.25 10.53
C THR A 262 0.40 -18.27 9.40
N LEU A 263 -0.69 -18.28 8.62
CA LEU A 263 -0.83 -19.18 7.47
C LEU A 263 0.28 -18.93 6.44
N VAL A 264 0.50 -17.67 6.05
CA VAL A 264 1.56 -17.31 5.10
C VAL A 264 2.92 -17.76 5.60
N ASP A 265 3.24 -17.50 6.87
CA ASP A 265 4.50 -17.93 7.46
C ASP A 265 4.68 -19.45 7.40
N ARG A 266 3.66 -20.22 7.77
CA ARG A 266 3.74 -21.69 7.81
C ARG A 266 3.82 -22.30 6.42
N VAL A 267 3.07 -21.78 5.45
CA VAL A 267 3.14 -22.25 4.06
C VAL A 267 4.53 -21.96 3.48
N SER A 268 5.12 -20.80 3.80
CA SER A 268 6.45 -20.43 3.30
C SER A 268 7.59 -21.36 3.76
N GLN A 269 7.36 -22.10 4.84
CA GLN A 269 8.30 -23.05 5.43
C GLN A 269 8.16 -24.47 4.84
N ASP A 270 7.08 -24.77 4.13
CA ASP A 270 6.85 -26.09 3.51
C ASP A 270 7.37 -26.09 2.06
N THR A 271 8.67 -26.36 1.92
CA THR A 271 9.35 -26.46 0.63
C THR A 271 8.70 -27.47 -0.29
N GLN A 272 8.32 -28.63 0.23
CA GLN A 272 7.69 -29.67 -0.57
C GLN A 272 6.35 -29.18 -1.14
N PHE A 273 5.51 -28.54 -0.32
CA PHE A 273 4.25 -27.98 -0.77
C PHE A 273 4.44 -26.93 -1.88
N LEU A 274 5.34 -25.96 -1.71
CA LEU A 274 5.57 -24.92 -2.72
C LEU A 274 6.04 -25.52 -4.05
N HIS A 275 6.94 -26.49 -4.02
CA HIS A 275 7.39 -27.19 -5.22
C HIS A 275 6.26 -27.94 -5.91
N GLU A 276 5.47 -28.72 -5.17
CA GLU A 276 4.38 -29.52 -5.73
C GLU A 276 3.27 -28.61 -6.30
N ALA A 277 2.86 -27.60 -5.54
CA ALA A 277 1.78 -26.68 -5.91
C ALA A 277 2.11 -25.84 -7.16
N LEU A 278 3.37 -25.45 -7.34
CA LEU A 278 3.82 -24.60 -8.45
C LEU A 278 4.55 -25.36 -9.57
N ALA A 279 4.63 -26.69 -9.51
CA ALA A 279 5.41 -27.50 -10.45
C ALA A 279 5.01 -27.28 -11.92
N GLN A 280 3.71 -27.21 -12.20
CA GLN A 280 3.20 -27.00 -13.56
C GLN A 280 3.18 -25.52 -13.92
N THR A 281 2.80 -24.66 -12.98
CA THR A 281 2.86 -23.20 -13.12
C THR A 281 4.25 -22.72 -13.51
N ARG A 282 5.32 -23.28 -12.92
CA ARG A 282 6.72 -22.98 -13.29
C ARG A 282 7.04 -23.24 -14.77
N LYS A 283 6.39 -24.22 -15.39
CA LYS A 283 6.60 -24.54 -16.81
C LYS A 283 5.78 -23.62 -17.71
N ALA A 284 4.60 -23.23 -17.27
CA ALA A 284 3.67 -22.40 -18.03
C ALA A 284 3.96 -20.89 -17.91
N ASP A 285 4.56 -20.46 -16.81
CA ASP A 285 4.83 -19.06 -16.50
C ASP A 285 6.31 -18.80 -16.18
N SER A 286 6.99 -18.12 -17.10
CA SER A 286 8.42 -17.82 -16.98
C SER A 286 8.75 -16.95 -15.76
N PHE A 287 7.88 -16.03 -15.39
CA PHE A 287 8.07 -15.16 -14.22
C PHE A 287 8.10 -15.98 -12.92
N THR A 288 7.06 -16.79 -12.69
CA THR A 288 7.02 -17.73 -11.56
C THR A 288 8.19 -18.71 -11.61
N GLY A 289 8.59 -19.16 -12.81
CA GLY A 289 9.74 -20.02 -12.97
C GLY A 289 11.05 -19.39 -12.47
N ARG A 290 11.29 -18.12 -12.77
CA ARG A 290 12.47 -17.38 -12.27
C ARG A 290 12.43 -17.15 -10.76
N LEU A 291 11.25 -16.91 -10.18
CA LEU A 291 11.09 -16.84 -8.72
C LEU A 291 11.42 -18.18 -8.06
N MET A 292 10.96 -19.29 -8.64
CA MET A 292 11.29 -20.64 -8.20
C MET A 292 12.78 -20.97 -8.36
N ASP A 293 13.44 -20.51 -9.43
CA ASP A 293 14.90 -20.69 -9.59
C ASP A 293 15.68 -20.06 -8.43
N ILE A 294 15.29 -18.84 -8.02
CA ILE A 294 15.89 -18.16 -6.85
C ILE A 294 15.61 -18.94 -5.58
N TYR A 295 14.36 -19.40 -5.39
CA TYR A 295 13.98 -20.20 -4.23
C TYR A 295 14.81 -21.49 -4.12
N ASP A 296 14.94 -22.23 -5.22
CA ASP A 296 15.74 -23.46 -5.30
C ASP A 296 17.19 -23.19 -4.91
N GLN A 297 17.79 -22.13 -5.47
CA GLN A 297 19.18 -21.78 -5.21
C GLN A 297 19.41 -21.39 -3.75
N VAL A 298 18.53 -20.57 -3.16
CA VAL A 298 18.63 -20.17 -1.75
C VAL A 298 18.50 -21.37 -0.81
N ASN A 299 17.61 -22.32 -1.11
CA ASN A 299 17.48 -23.55 -0.33
C ASN A 299 18.71 -24.45 -0.48
N ALA A 300 19.23 -24.62 -1.70
CA ALA A 300 20.42 -25.43 -1.96
C ALA A 300 21.68 -24.87 -1.26
N GLU A 301 21.81 -23.55 -1.18
CA GLU A 301 22.92 -22.88 -0.48
C GLU A 301 22.73 -22.81 1.05
N GLY A 302 21.53 -23.12 1.55
CA GLY A 302 21.11 -22.93 2.93
C GLY A 302 20.66 -21.48 3.21
N ILE A 303 19.52 -21.35 3.87
CA ILE A 303 18.92 -20.04 4.20
C ILE A 303 19.81 -19.28 5.19
N THR A 304 20.40 -18.17 4.74
CA THR A 304 21.32 -17.35 5.55
C THR A 304 20.62 -16.53 6.65
N GLN A 305 19.40 -16.05 6.41
CA GLN A 305 18.67 -15.16 7.32
C GLN A 305 17.41 -15.85 7.85
N ASP A 306 17.38 -16.08 9.17
CA ASP A 306 16.32 -16.80 9.90
C ASP A 306 15.20 -15.89 10.46
N ILE A 307 15.40 -14.56 10.41
CA ILE A 307 14.36 -13.57 10.70
C ILE A 307 13.45 -13.46 9.46
N GLN A 308 12.14 -13.63 9.65
CA GLN A 308 11.13 -13.46 8.59
C GLN A 308 10.19 -12.32 8.92
N LEU A 309 10.03 -11.40 7.96
CA LEU A 309 9.14 -10.24 8.04
C LEU A 309 8.11 -10.31 6.91
N GLY A 310 6.83 -10.18 7.28
CA GLY A 310 5.71 -10.06 6.37
C GLY A 310 4.94 -8.76 6.57
N LEU A 311 4.81 -7.97 5.51
CA LEU A 311 3.89 -6.82 5.44
C LEU A 311 2.82 -7.12 4.39
N HIS A 312 1.70 -7.64 4.86
CA HIS A 312 0.68 -8.25 4.02
C HIS A 312 -0.56 -7.37 3.87
N ARG A 313 -1.34 -7.64 2.83
CA ARG A 313 -2.72 -7.15 2.73
C ARG A 313 -3.64 -8.23 2.18
N SER A 314 -4.61 -8.64 2.98
CA SER A 314 -5.67 -9.54 2.54
C SER A 314 -6.84 -8.71 2.04
N ASP A 315 -7.24 -8.90 0.79
CA ASP A 315 -8.29 -8.10 0.15
C ASP A 315 -9.60 -8.92 0.08
N TYR A 316 -10.75 -8.25 0.29
CA TYR A 316 -12.07 -8.88 0.45
C TYR A 316 -13.17 -8.09 -0.27
N MET A 317 -14.22 -8.80 -0.69
CA MET A 317 -15.50 -8.23 -1.08
C MET A 317 -16.63 -8.93 -0.33
N LEU A 318 -17.66 -8.17 0.05
CA LEU A 318 -18.86 -8.72 0.68
C LEU A 318 -19.84 -9.16 -0.41
N ASP A 319 -20.04 -10.46 -0.58
CA ASP A 319 -20.91 -11.00 -1.62
C ASP A 319 -22.39 -10.77 -1.28
N MET A 320 -23.15 -10.15 -2.18
CA MET A 320 -24.56 -9.83 -1.92
C MET A 320 -25.48 -11.06 -1.92
N ALA A 321 -25.15 -12.09 -2.69
CA ALA A 321 -26.00 -13.27 -2.82
C ALA A 321 -25.96 -14.13 -1.54
N THR A 322 -24.79 -14.22 -0.92
CA THR A 322 -24.56 -15.07 0.27
C THR A 322 -24.46 -14.27 1.57
N GLY A 323 -24.16 -12.98 1.51
CA GLY A 323 -23.81 -12.16 2.67
C GLY A 323 -22.41 -12.47 3.23
N ALA A 324 -21.62 -13.31 2.56
CA ALA A 324 -20.31 -13.75 3.03
C ALA A 324 -19.21 -12.74 2.66
N LEU A 325 -18.27 -12.53 3.58
CA LEU A 325 -17.03 -11.80 3.30
C LEU A 325 -16.04 -12.74 2.62
N LEU A 326 -15.83 -12.55 1.32
CA LEU A 326 -14.98 -13.44 0.52
C LEU A 326 -13.65 -12.77 0.15
N GLN A 327 -12.54 -13.49 0.39
CA GLN A 327 -11.19 -13.05 0.07
C GLN A 327 -10.99 -13.02 -1.45
N VAL A 328 -10.63 -11.86 -1.98
CA VAL A 328 -10.26 -11.63 -3.38
C VAL A 328 -8.87 -12.20 -3.64
N GLU A 329 -7.90 -11.83 -2.81
CA GLU A 329 -6.50 -12.25 -2.90
C GLU A 329 -5.73 -11.96 -1.60
N MET A 330 -4.54 -12.57 -1.47
CA MET A 330 -3.58 -12.27 -0.42
C MET A 330 -2.33 -11.63 -1.04
N ASN A 331 -2.07 -10.37 -0.70
CA ASN A 331 -0.89 -9.64 -1.16
C ASN A 331 0.26 -9.87 -0.18
N THR A 332 1.31 -10.57 -0.61
CA THR A 332 2.48 -10.85 0.24
C THR A 332 3.70 -10.01 -0.10
N ILE A 333 3.70 -9.32 -1.25
CA ILE A 333 4.78 -8.44 -1.72
C ILE A 333 4.25 -7.03 -2.05
N SER A 334 5.02 -6.00 -1.71
CA SER A 334 4.78 -4.61 -2.13
C SER A 334 3.34 -4.11 -1.88
N SER A 335 2.74 -4.51 -0.75
CA SER A 335 1.42 -4.07 -0.30
C SER A 335 1.37 -2.55 -0.16
N SER A 336 0.84 -1.88 -1.20
CA SER A 336 0.79 -0.41 -1.29
C SER A 336 -0.35 0.20 -0.47
N PHE A 337 -0.28 1.52 -0.30
CA PHE A 337 -1.34 2.38 0.26
C PHE A 337 -1.52 2.31 1.78
N ALA A 338 -0.54 1.78 2.53
CA ALA A 338 -0.55 1.88 3.98
C ALA A 338 -0.46 3.35 4.46
N GLY A 339 0.29 4.20 3.73
CA GLY A 339 0.38 5.64 3.99
C GLY A 339 -0.85 6.39 3.53
N LEU A 340 -1.19 6.25 2.24
CA LEU A 340 -2.31 7.01 1.67
C LEU A 340 -3.68 6.55 2.18
N GLY A 341 -3.88 5.26 2.49
CA GLY A 341 -5.13 4.75 3.06
C GLY A 341 -5.41 5.26 4.48
N ASP A 342 -4.35 5.45 5.29
CA ASP A 342 -4.43 6.14 6.58
C ASP A 342 -4.92 7.60 6.38
N LEU A 343 -4.29 8.34 5.46
CA LEU A 343 -4.71 9.71 5.13
C LEU A 343 -6.14 9.78 4.60
N THR A 344 -6.59 8.84 3.77
CA THR A 344 -7.98 8.79 3.29
C THR A 344 -8.98 8.64 4.45
N SER A 345 -8.67 7.78 5.42
CA SER A 345 -9.53 7.59 6.60
C SER A 345 -9.58 8.86 7.45
N LYS A 346 -8.44 9.54 7.64
CA LYS A 346 -8.35 10.84 8.32
C LYS A 346 -9.12 11.95 7.60
N LEU A 347 -9.05 11.98 6.26
CA LEU A 347 -9.82 12.91 5.43
C LEU A 347 -11.32 12.69 5.66
N HIS A 348 -11.81 11.46 5.54
CA HIS A 348 -13.22 11.16 5.73
C HIS A 348 -13.70 11.46 7.15
N ARG A 349 -12.89 11.17 8.18
CA ARG A 349 -13.20 11.57 9.56
C ARG A 349 -13.26 13.08 9.73
N TYR A 350 -12.38 13.84 9.08
CA TYR A 350 -12.42 15.31 9.06
C TYR A 350 -13.70 15.84 8.40
N LEU A 351 -14.02 15.35 7.19
CA LEU A 351 -15.20 15.81 6.44
C LEU A 351 -16.49 15.44 7.17
N VAL A 352 -16.62 14.21 7.66
CA VAL A 352 -17.80 13.78 8.44
C VAL A 352 -17.86 14.50 9.79
N GLY A 353 -16.73 14.79 10.43
CA GLY A 353 -16.71 15.58 11.66
C GLY A 353 -17.17 17.03 11.46
N ARG A 354 -16.88 17.61 10.29
CA ARG A 354 -17.22 19.01 9.96
C ARG A 354 -18.62 19.18 9.40
N PHE A 355 -19.06 18.26 8.54
CA PHE A 355 -20.32 18.35 7.78
C PHE A 355 -21.32 17.23 8.14
N GLY A 356 -21.07 16.48 9.22
CA GLY A 356 -21.82 15.26 9.53
C GLY A 356 -23.31 15.49 9.77
N GLN A 357 -23.71 16.64 10.32
CA GLN A 357 -25.12 16.96 10.53
C GLN A 357 -25.86 17.14 9.20
N GLU A 358 -25.26 17.88 8.27
CA GLU A 358 -25.78 18.15 6.92
C GLU A 358 -25.74 16.90 6.03
N LEU A 359 -24.74 16.05 6.22
CA LEU A 359 -24.56 14.80 5.49
C LEU A 359 -25.37 13.63 6.08
N GLY A 360 -25.91 13.77 7.29
CA GLY A 360 -26.53 12.66 8.02
C GLY A 360 -25.55 11.55 8.42
N LEU A 361 -24.26 11.89 8.61
CA LEU A 361 -23.18 10.97 8.92
C LEU A 361 -22.62 11.21 10.33
N SER A 362 -22.02 10.17 10.90
CA SER A 362 -21.40 10.21 12.23
C SER A 362 -19.95 9.74 12.11
N VAL A 363 -19.04 10.49 12.73
CA VAL A 363 -17.60 10.22 12.68
C VAL A 363 -17.25 8.89 13.36
N GLU A 364 -18.05 8.45 14.32
CA GLU A 364 -17.89 7.16 15.04
C GLU A 364 -18.04 5.94 14.11
N ASN A 365 -18.69 6.13 12.96
CA ASN A 365 -18.87 5.07 11.97
C ASN A 365 -17.74 5.04 10.94
N VAL A 366 -16.80 5.98 10.96
CA VAL A 366 -15.61 5.94 10.10
C VAL A 366 -14.43 5.48 10.96
N PRO A 367 -13.94 4.23 10.81
CA PRO A 367 -12.92 3.69 11.69
C PRO A 367 -11.58 4.43 11.55
N ASP A 368 -10.84 4.52 12.66
CA ASP A 368 -9.46 4.98 12.62
C ASP A 368 -8.57 4.01 11.83
N ASN A 369 -7.48 4.55 11.30
CA ASN A 369 -6.51 3.79 10.53
C ASN A 369 -5.10 4.15 10.97
N SER A 370 -4.25 3.13 11.12
CA SER A 370 -2.87 3.26 11.60
C SER A 370 -1.90 2.44 10.74
N ALA A 371 -2.26 2.20 9.46
CA ALA A 371 -1.51 1.29 8.61
C ALA A 371 -0.06 1.71 8.39
N ALA A 372 0.20 3.00 8.15
CA ALA A 372 1.55 3.53 8.02
C ALA A 372 2.41 3.27 9.27
N ASP A 373 1.86 3.56 10.44
CA ASP A 373 2.56 3.40 11.73
C ASP A 373 2.82 1.92 12.02
N ASN A 374 1.86 1.03 11.76
CA ASN A 374 2.01 -0.41 11.99
C ASN A 374 3.01 -1.06 11.01
N PHE A 375 3.06 -0.62 9.76
CA PHE A 375 4.08 -1.07 8.81
C PHE A 375 5.47 -0.56 9.20
N ALA A 376 5.58 0.69 9.69
CA ALA A 376 6.82 1.22 10.23
C ALA A 376 7.27 0.43 11.47
N GLU A 377 6.33 0.04 12.34
CA GLU A 377 6.59 -0.83 13.49
C GLU A 377 7.17 -2.18 13.06
N GLY A 378 6.60 -2.82 12.04
CA GLY A 378 7.10 -4.09 11.50
C GLY A 378 8.53 -3.99 10.96
N LEU A 379 8.82 -2.99 10.13
CA LEU A 379 10.17 -2.73 9.62
C LEU A 379 11.16 -2.37 10.73
N GLY A 380 10.75 -1.51 11.66
CA GLY A 380 11.56 -1.07 12.79
C GLY A 380 11.93 -2.22 13.72
N LYS A 381 10.97 -3.10 14.04
CA LYS A 381 11.23 -4.30 14.84
C LYS A 381 12.16 -5.29 14.12
N ALA A 382 12.00 -5.49 12.82
CA ALA A 382 12.93 -6.34 12.05
C ALA A 382 14.35 -5.77 12.04
N TRP A 383 14.49 -4.45 11.90
CA TRP A 383 15.76 -3.75 11.99
C TRP A 383 16.41 -3.89 13.38
N LEU A 384 15.62 -3.78 14.45
CA LEU A 384 16.09 -4.01 15.82
C LEU A 384 16.51 -5.46 16.07
N GLU A 385 15.75 -6.44 15.58
CA GLU A 385 16.09 -7.87 15.68
C GLU A 385 17.36 -8.21 14.88
N TYR A 386 17.62 -7.52 13.76
CA TYR A 386 18.87 -7.65 13.03
C TYR A 386 20.08 -7.14 13.85
N GLY A 387 19.89 -6.08 14.64
CA GLY A 387 20.81 -5.70 15.72
C GLY A 387 22.04 -4.87 15.31
N ASP A 388 22.06 -4.28 14.12
CA ASP A 388 23.12 -3.35 13.70
C ASP A 388 22.58 -1.90 13.58
N PRO A 389 22.88 -1.01 14.55
CA PRO A 389 22.36 0.35 14.54
C PRO A 389 22.92 1.22 13.40
N ASN A 390 24.00 0.79 12.74
CA ASN A 390 24.57 1.51 11.59
C ASN A 390 23.97 1.04 10.26
N ALA A 391 23.25 -0.08 10.24
CA ALA A 391 22.66 -0.62 9.03
C ALA A 391 21.39 0.15 8.63
N ALA A 392 21.13 0.24 7.32
CA ALA A 392 19.96 0.90 6.76
C ALA A 392 18.88 -0.12 6.36
N VAL A 393 17.66 0.38 6.13
CA VAL A 393 16.63 -0.32 5.38
C VAL A 393 16.78 0.05 3.90
N LEU A 394 16.99 -0.94 3.05
CA LEU A 394 17.02 -0.79 1.60
C LEU A 394 15.61 -0.98 1.04
N MET A 395 15.04 0.06 0.46
CA MET A 395 13.76 -0.01 -0.24
C MET A 395 13.98 -0.17 -1.74
N ILE A 396 13.51 -1.28 -2.31
CA ILE A 396 13.61 -1.55 -3.74
C ILE A 396 12.43 -0.91 -4.46
N VAL A 397 12.69 -0.01 -5.41
CA VAL A 397 11.67 0.87 -6.02
C VAL A 397 11.78 0.90 -7.55
N TYR A 398 10.76 1.45 -8.20
CA TYR A 398 10.83 1.81 -9.62
C TYR A 398 11.70 3.06 -9.85
N GLY A 399 12.32 3.16 -11.03
CA GLY A 399 13.01 4.38 -11.44
C GLY A 399 12.06 5.56 -11.68
N LYS A 400 10.79 5.27 -12.02
CA LYS A 400 9.69 6.24 -12.08
C LYS A 400 8.53 5.72 -11.22
N GLU A 401 8.32 6.33 -10.06
CA GLU A 401 7.34 5.93 -9.06
C GLU A 401 6.43 7.11 -8.72
N THR A 402 5.24 7.15 -9.32
CA THR A 402 4.25 8.21 -9.05
C THR A 402 3.64 8.09 -7.65
N ASN A 403 3.64 6.89 -7.06
CA ASN A 403 3.15 6.64 -5.70
C ASN A 403 4.29 6.73 -4.66
N MET A 404 5.37 7.47 -4.93
CA MET A 404 6.53 7.53 -4.02
C MET A 404 6.19 8.14 -2.67
N TYR A 405 5.16 8.99 -2.60
CA TYR A 405 4.76 9.67 -1.37
C TYR A 405 4.22 8.69 -0.33
N ASP A 406 3.49 7.64 -0.74
CA ASP A 406 3.10 6.51 0.13
C ASP A 406 4.32 5.83 0.77
N GLN A 407 5.41 5.71 0.02
CA GLN A 407 6.67 5.12 0.47
C GLN A 407 7.46 6.06 1.39
N HIS A 408 7.45 7.37 1.08
CA HIS A 408 8.11 8.39 1.90
C HIS A 408 7.42 8.54 3.26
N TRP A 409 6.09 8.47 3.34
CA TRP A 409 5.36 8.44 4.61
C TRP A 409 5.87 7.34 5.54
N LEU A 410 6.02 6.13 5.01
CA LEU A 410 6.58 5.01 5.77
C LEU A 410 8.03 5.26 6.19
N SER A 411 8.84 5.86 5.31
CA SER A 411 10.24 6.19 5.60
C SER A 411 10.38 7.22 6.72
N PHE A 412 9.53 8.24 6.75
CA PHE A 412 9.49 9.22 7.84
C PHE A 412 9.10 8.58 9.16
N LYS A 413 8.02 7.79 9.18
CA LYS A 413 7.55 7.11 10.39
C LYS A 413 8.58 6.15 10.97
N LEU A 414 9.27 5.41 10.10
CA LEU A 414 10.35 4.51 10.49
C LEU A 414 11.52 5.28 11.13
N TYR A 415 11.92 6.40 10.54
CA TYR A 415 13.00 7.24 11.09
C TYR A 415 12.61 7.90 12.41
N GLU A 416 11.41 8.49 12.50
CA GLU A 416 10.93 9.15 13.72
C GLU A 416 10.78 8.18 14.89
N SER A 417 10.33 6.95 14.63
CA SER A 417 10.02 5.97 15.68
C SER A 417 11.22 5.11 16.08
N PHE A 418 12.13 4.81 15.14
CA PHE A 418 13.22 3.84 15.35
C PHE A 418 14.62 4.39 15.05
N GLY A 419 14.73 5.57 14.41
CA GLY A 419 16.01 6.12 13.95
C GLY A 419 16.62 5.39 12.73
N ALA A 420 15.92 4.40 12.17
CA ALA A 420 16.41 3.62 11.05
C ALA A 420 16.37 4.43 9.75
N LYS A 421 17.51 4.51 9.07
CA LYS A 421 17.63 5.20 7.78
C LYS A 421 17.06 4.34 6.66
N VAL A 422 16.35 4.95 5.73
CA VAL A 422 15.90 4.30 4.49
C VAL A 422 16.74 4.79 3.32
N ILE A 423 17.28 3.87 2.54
CA ILE A 423 17.87 4.15 1.23
C ILE A 423 17.00 3.53 0.15
N ARG A 424 16.77 4.25 -0.94
CA ARG A 424 15.94 3.80 -2.07
C ARG A 424 16.85 3.44 -3.23
N ARG A 425 16.63 2.28 -3.84
CA ARG A 425 17.38 1.82 -5.02
C ARG A 425 16.48 1.05 -5.98
N THR A 426 16.75 1.20 -7.26
CA THR A 426 16.25 0.30 -8.31
C THR A 426 17.09 -0.98 -8.36
N PHE A 427 16.60 -2.03 -9.04
CA PHE A 427 17.41 -3.23 -9.27
C PHE A 427 18.73 -2.91 -9.99
N ALA A 428 18.70 -2.06 -11.02
CA ALA A 428 19.91 -1.64 -11.75
C ALA A 428 20.96 -0.98 -10.84
N GLU A 429 20.55 -0.12 -9.89
CA GLU A 429 21.48 0.47 -8.94
C GLU A 429 21.99 -0.54 -7.91
N VAL A 430 21.18 -1.52 -7.51
CA VAL A 430 21.63 -2.65 -6.68
C VAL A 430 22.68 -3.47 -7.43
N THR A 431 22.45 -3.80 -8.70
CA THR A 431 23.44 -4.48 -9.55
C THR A 431 24.77 -3.73 -9.61
N ALA A 432 24.72 -2.39 -9.67
CA ALA A 432 25.92 -1.56 -9.77
C ALA A 432 26.68 -1.38 -8.45
N GLU A 433 25.97 -1.27 -7.32
CA GLU A 433 26.55 -0.82 -6.04
C GLU A 433 26.61 -1.90 -4.95
N ALA A 434 25.82 -2.97 -5.08
CA ALA A 434 25.64 -3.94 -4.01
C ALA A 434 26.69 -5.04 -4.03
N LYS A 435 27.10 -5.47 -2.83
CA LYS A 435 27.95 -6.63 -2.63
C LYS A 435 27.60 -7.36 -1.34
N LEU A 436 28.00 -8.62 -1.28
CA LEU A 436 28.05 -9.39 -0.04
C LEU A 436 29.48 -9.37 0.49
N ASP A 437 29.66 -9.12 1.79
CA ASP A 437 30.95 -9.32 2.44
C ASP A 437 31.19 -10.81 2.79
N ASP A 438 32.33 -11.10 3.41
CA ASP A 438 32.73 -12.47 3.80
C ASP A 438 31.73 -13.16 4.75
N LYS A 439 30.86 -12.37 5.42
CA LYS A 439 29.81 -12.85 6.32
C LYS A 439 28.42 -12.83 5.66
N ARG A 440 28.37 -12.67 4.33
CA ARG A 440 27.15 -12.48 3.53
C ARG A 440 26.30 -11.27 3.94
N ARG A 441 26.89 -10.26 4.60
CA ARG A 441 26.17 -9.00 4.88
C ARG A 441 26.03 -8.22 3.60
N LEU A 442 24.81 -7.75 3.33
CA LEU A 442 24.52 -6.89 2.19
C LEU A 442 25.04 -5.48 2.48
N VAL A 443 25.81 -4.94 1.53
CA VAL A 443 26.34 -3.58 1.60
C VAL A 443 26.07 -2.89 0.27
N ILE A 444 25.53 -1.66 0.33
CA ILE A 444 25.40 -0.75 -0.82
C ILE A 444 26.49 0.31 -0.69
N GLY A 445 27.53 0.25 -1.53
CA GLY A 445 28.73 1.07 -1.36
C GLY A 445 29.45 0.74 -0.03
N GLU A 446 29.32 1.63 0.95
CA GLU A 446 29.84 1.45 2.33
C GLU A 446 28.73 1.24 3.37
N GLN A 447 27.45 1.35 2.97
CA GLN A 447 26.30 1.31 3.88
C GLN A 447 25.84 -0.15 4.09
N PRO A 448 25.95 -0.71 5.31
CA PRO A 448 25.38 -2.03 5.61
C PRO A 448 23.86 -1.98 5.56
N ILE A 449 23.23 -3.08 5.17
CA ILE A 449 21.78 -3.21 5.04
C ILE A 449 21.26 -4.28 6.00
N ALA A 450 20.27 -3.91 6.82
CA ALA A 450 19.61 -4.80 7.77
C ALA A 450 18.33 -5.40 7.20
N VAL A 451 17.57 -4.61 6.44
CA VAL A 451 16.27 -5.02 5.88
C VAL A 451 16.21 -4.62 4.41
N VAL A 452 15.74 -5.53 3.56
CA VAL A 452 15.37 -5.26 2.16
C VAL A 452 13.84 -5.25 2.07
N TYR A 453 13.27 -4.09 1.76
CA TYR A 453 11.84 -3.89 1.63
C TYR A 453 11.45 -3.67 0.17
N TYR A 454 10.68 -4.60 -0.40
CA TYR A 454 10.31 -4.56 -1.81
C TYR A 454 9.07 -3.68 -2.05
N ARG A 455 9.25 -2.63 -2.84
CA ARG A 455 8.18 -1.83 -3.48
C ARG A 455 8.14 -1.98 -5.01
N SER A 456 8.94 -2.91 -5.53
CA SER A 456 8.94 -3.45 -6.90
C SER A 456 9.45 -4.91 -6.84
N GLY A 457 9.52 -5.59 -7.98
CA GLY A 457 9.94 -7.00 -8.09
C GLY A 457 8.79 -8.00 -8.00
N TYR A 458 7.56 -7.54 -8.26
CA TYR A 458 6.33 -8.34 -8.25
C TYR A 458 5.69 -8.49 -9.65
N SER A 459 6.21 -7.76 -10.64
CA SER A 459 5.87 -7.91 -12.06
C SER A 459 7.10 -8.34 -12.86
N PRO A 460 6.96 -9.13 -13.94
CA PRO A 460 8.05 -9.36 -14.89
C PRO A 460 8.62 -8.06 -15.46
N ASP A 461 7.81 -7.01 -15.60
CA ASP A 461 8.24 -5.71 -16.13
C ASP A 461 9.23 -4.97 -15.21
N ASP A 462 9.37 -5.43 -13.97
CA ASP A 462 10.32 -4.88 -12.99
C ASP A 462 11.75 -5.40 -13.23
N TYR A 463 11.88 -6.45 -14.04
CA TYR A 463 13.13 -7.14 -14.35
C TYR A 463 13.51 -6.88 -15.80
N LEU A 464 14.21 -5.78 -16.05
CA LEU A 464 14.55 -5.31 -17.39
C LEU A 464 15.68 -6.13 -18.03
N SER A 465 16.44 -6.88 -17.21
CA SER A 465 17.58 -7.69 -17.63
C SER A 465 17.82 -8.87 -16.67
N ASP A 466 18.63 -9.85 -17.10
CA ASP A 466 19.09 -10.93 -16.23
C ASP A 466 19.86 -10.42 -15.00
N SER A 467 20.51 -9.26 -15.11
CA SER A 467 21.22 -8.65 -13.99
C SER A 467 20.29 -8.20 -12.86
N ASP A 468 19.03 -7.88 -13.16
CA ASP A 468 18.03 -7.56 -12.13
C ASP A 468 17.63 -8.82 -11.33
N TRP A 469 17.59 -9.98 -12.01
CA TRP A 469 17.40 -11.28 -11.36
C TRP A 469 18.60 -11.65 -10.48
N ASP A 470 19.82 -11.40 -10.97
CA ASP A 470 21.05 -11.59 -10.19
C ASP A 470 21.06 -10.69 -8.94
N ALA A 471 20.61 -9.44 -9.05
CA ALA A 471 20.45 -8.54 -7.91
C ALA A 471 19.40 -9.04 -6.92
N ARG A 472 18.25 -9.55 -7.39
CA ARG A 472 17.26 -10.18 -6.51
C ARG A 472 17.87 -11.36 -5.76
N LEU A 473 18.56 -12.26 -6.46
CA LEU A 473 19.24 -13.40 -5.87
C LEU A 473 20.32 -12.99 -4.86
N LEU A 474 21.14 -11.99 -5.18
CA LEU A 474 22.17 -11.44 -4.28
C LEU A 474 21.55 -11.00 -2.95
N MET A 475 20.43 -10.27 -3.01
CA MET A 475 19.71 -9.82 -1.81
C MET A 475 19.15 -11.00 -1.02
N GLU A 476 18.51 -11.97 -1.67
CA GLU A 476 17.93 -13.14 -1.00
C GLU A 476 19.00 -13.98 -0.29
N ARG A 477 20.19 -14.15 -0.88
CA ARG A 477 21.33 -14.88 -0.30
C ARG A 477 21.98 -14.17 0.90
N SER A 478 21.72 -12.87 1.07
CA SER A 478 22.33 -12.06 2.12
C SER A 478 21.77 -12.34 3.51
N THR A 479 22.47 -11.84 4.54
CA THR A 479 21.95 -11.78 5.91
C THR A 479 20.87 -10.74 6.09
N ALA A 480 20.57 -9.82 5.15
CA ALA A 480 19.50 -8.85 5.37
C ALA A 480 18.13 -9.54 5.50
N VAL A 481 17.25 -9.02 6.36
CA VAL A 481 15.85 -9.47 6.48
C VAL A 481 15.09 -9.05 5.22
N LYS A 482 14.46 -9.98 4.51
CA LYS A 482 13.67 -9.64 3.33
C LYS A 482 12.21 -9.42 3.72
N CYS A 483 11.59 -8.42 3.11
CA CYS A 483 10.18 -8.09 3.27
C CYS A 483 9.52 -7.90 1.89
N PRO A 484 8.97 -8.98 1.30
CA PRO A 484 9.03 -10.37 1.76
C PRO A 484 10.29 -11.11 1.29
N SER A 485 10.61 -12.24 1.92
CA SER A 485 11.51 -13.26 1.35
C SER A 485 10.92 -13.89 0.08
N ILE A 486 11.75 -14.56 -0.71
CA ILE A 486 11.29 -15.22 -1.94
C ILE A 486 10.20 -16.28 -1.67
N SER A 487 10.25 -16.99 -0.53
CA SER A 487 9.20 -17.96 -0.17
C SER A 487 7.87 -17.27 0.15
N TYR A 488 7.89 -16.18 0.91
CA TYR A 488 6.68 -15.37 1.16
C TYR A 488 6.11 -14.78 -0.14
N HIS A 489 6.97 -14.37 -1.08
CA HIS A 489 6.53 -13.91 -2.41
C HIS A 489 5.79 -15.03 -3.16
N LEU A 490 6.34 -16.25 -3.20
CA LEU A 490 5.70 -17.41 -3.83
C LEU A 490 4.36 -17.78 -3.17
N VAL A 491 4.24 -17.65 -1.85
CA VAL A 491 2.96 -17.90 -1.14
C VAL A 491 1.84 -16.96 -1.60
N GLY A 492 2.16 -15.76 -2.08
CA GLY A 492 1.19 -14.82 -2.62
C GLY A 492 0.62 -15.22 -3.98
N ALA A 493 1.20 -16.21 -4.65
CA ALA A 493 0.73 -16.65 -5.96
C ALA A 493 -0.73 -17.13 -5.89
N LYS A 494 -1.50 -16.76 -6.91
CA LYS A 494 -2.93 -17.15 -7.03
C LYS A 494 -3.09 -18.67 -7.02
N LYS A 495 -2.12 -19.40 -7.58
CA LYS A 495 -2.08 -20.86 -7.50
C LYS A 495 -2.02 -21.37 -6.05
N ILE A 496 -1.22 -20.75 -5.18
CA ILE A 496 -1.16 -21.14 -3.76
C ILE A 496 -2.49 -20.86 -3.05
N GLN A 497 -3.11 -19.71 -3.30
CA GLN A 497 -4.45 -19.40 -2.78
C GLN A 497 -5.47 -20.49 -3.18
N GLN A 498 -5.45 -20.92 -4.45
CA GLN A 498 -6.31 -21.99 -4.95
C GLN A 498 -6.01 -23.35 -4.32
N GLU A 499 -4.73 -23.71 -4.14
CA GLU A 499 -4.33 -24.96 -3.51
C GLU A 499 -4.73 -25.02 -2.03
N LEU A 500 -4.62 -23.90 -1.30
CA LEU A 500 -5.06 -23.79 0.09
C LEU A 500 -6.57 -23.97 0.25
N ALA A 501 -7.37 -23.67 -0.77
CA ALA A 501 -8.82 -23.88 -0.76
C ALA A 501 -9.24 -25.35 -0.89
N LYS A 502 -8.32 -26.26 -1.25
CA LYS A 502 -8.63 -27.69 -1.35
C LYS A 502 -8.93 -28.29 0.04
N PRO A 503 -9.90 -29.22 0.14
CA PRO A 503 -10.20 -29.90 1.40
C PRO A 503 -8.95 -30.55 2.02
N GLY A 504 -8.73 -30.32 3.32
CA GLY A 504 -7.63 -30.92 4.07
C GLY A 504 -6.27 -30.21 3.92
N VAL A 505 -6.11 -29.25 3.01
CA VAL A 505 -4.82 -28.56 2.82
C VAL A 505 -4.56 -27.52 3.90
N LEU A 506 -5.56 -26.72 4.29
CA LEU A 506 -5.43 -25.78 5.42
C LEU A 506 -4.99 -26.48 6.72
N GLU A 507 -5.54 -27.66 6.98
CA GLU A 507 -5.27 -28.46 8.17
C GLU A 507 -3.81 -28.93 8.28
N ARG A 508 -3.06 -28.96 7.15
CA ARG A 508 -1.61 -29.20 7.17
C ARG A 508 -0.86 -28.09 7.89
N PHE A 509 -1.33 -26.85 7.74
CA PHE A 509 -0.66 -25.66 8.23
C PHE A 509 -1.27 -25.14 9.54
N LEU A 510 -2.54 -25.41 9.79
CA LEU A 510 -3.27 -24.89 10.96
C LEU A 510 -3.97 -26.03 11.69
N GLN A 511 -3.69 -26.17 12.99
CA GLN A 511 -4.25 -27.23 13.84
C GLN A 511 -5.54 -26.80 14.56
N ASP A 512 -5.74 -25.50 14.72
CA ASP A 512 -6.94 -24.95 15.36
C ASP A 512 -8.12 -25.01 14.40
N LYS A 513 -9.10 -25.86 14.73
CA LYS A 513 -10.28 -26.11 13.90
C LYS A 513 -11.17 -24.87 13.77
N GLU A 514 -11.23 -24.00 14.79
CA GLU A 514 -12.02 -22.78 14.72
C GLU A 514 -11.37 -21.77 13.78
N VAL A 515 -10.05 -21.65 13.84
CA VAL A 515 -9.29 -20.79 12.90
C VAL A 515 -9.42 -21.30 11.46
N VAL A 516 -9.31 -22.61 11.25
CA VAL A 516 -9.50 -23.23 9.94
C VAL A 516 -10.91 -22.98 9.40
N ALA A 517 -11.94 -23.08 10.25
CA ALA A 517 -13.31 -22.77 9.86
C ALA A 517 -13.48 -21.31 9.45
N LYS A 518 -12.98 -20.36 10.25
CA LYS A 518 -13.04 -18.92 9.95
C LYS A 518 -12.35 -18.55 8.63
N LEU A 519 -11.15 -19.10 8.38
CA LEU A 519 -10.44 -18.87 7.12
C LEU A 519 -11.24 -19.44 5.93
N ARG A 520 -11.74 -20.67 6.08
CA ARG A 520 -12.52 -21.33 5.02
C ARG A 520 -13.83 -20.62 4.70
N GLU A 521 -14.50 -20.03 5.69
CA GLU A 521 -15.69 -19.19 5.49
C GLU A 521 -15.40 -17.97 4.60
N SER A 522 -14.15 -17.50 4.57
CA SER A 522 -13.74 -16.39 3.71
C SER A 522 -13.31 -16.81 2.31
N PHE A 523 -13.27 -18.11 1.97
CA PHE A 523 -12.85 -18.55 0.65
C PHE A 523 -14.01 -18.48 -0.35
N ALA A 524 -13.80 -17.78 -1.45
CA ALA A 524 -14.64 -17.93 -2.64
C ALA A 524 -14.38 -19.31 -3.30
N GLY A 525 -15.23 -19.70 -4.24
CA GLY A 525 -14.94 -20.83 -5.11
C GLY A 525 -13.61 -20.62 -5.87
N LEU A 526 -12.68 -21.57 -5.73
CA LEU A 526 -11.34 -21.54 -6.30
C LEU A 526 -11.02 -22.88 -6.92
N TRP A 527 -10.71 -22.90 -8.22
CA TRP A 527 -10.50 -24.13 -8.98
C TRP A 527 -9.21 -24.09 -9.80
N SER A 528 -8.55 -25.24 -9.83
CA SER A 528 -7.49 -25.53 -10.79
C SER A 528 -8.11 -25.74 -12.17
N LEU A 529 -7.42 -25.32 -13.22
CA LEU A 529 -7.79 -25.60 -14.60
C LEU A 529 -7.12 -26.88 -15.13
N GLU A 530 -6.19 -27.43 -14.37
CA GLU A 530 -5.46 -28.66 -14.69
C GLU A 530 -6.00 -29.86 -13.91
N GLY A 531 -5.82 -31.06 -14.46
CA GLY A 531 -6.04 -32.35 -13.78
C GLY A 531 -7.40 -32.99 -14.07
N ASP A 532 -7.46 -34.31 -13.90
CA ASP A 532 -8.66 -35.12 -14.14
C ASP A 532 -9.79 -34.71 -13.17
N GLY A 533 -11.00 -34.50 -13.71
CA GLY A 533 -12.20 -34.17 -12.93
C GLY A 533 -12.60 -32.69 -12.89
N ASN A 534 -11.85 -31.80 -13.56
CA ASN A 534 -12.19 -30.38 -13.67
C ASN A 534 -12.98 -30.02 -14.95
N ASP A 535 -13.28 -31.00 -15.80
CA ASP A 535 -14.02 -30.78 -17.06
C ASP A 535 -15.37 -30.10 -16.79
N GLN A 536 -16.07 -30.50 -15.73
CA GLN A 536 -17.38 -29.92 -15.39
C GLN A 536 -17.29 -28.43 -15.07
N ILE A 537 -16.29 -28.00 -14.29
CA ILE A 537 -16.15 -26.58 -13.93
C ILE A 537 -15.68 -25.75 -15.12
N LEU A 538 -14.85 -26.33 -16.00
CA LEU A 538 -14.43 -25.70 -17.25
C LEU A 538 -15.61 -25.53 -18.21
N GLU A 539 -16.45 -26.56 -18.37
CA GLU A 539 -17.69 -26.50 -19.16
C GLU A 539 -18.64 -25.44 -18.60
N GLU A 540 -18.80 -25.37 -17.27
CA GLU A 540 -19.63 -24.35 -16.62
C GLU A 540 -19.06 -22.94 -16.83
N ALA A 541 -17.74 -22.75 -16.69
CA ALA A 541 -17.09 -21.47 -16.93
C ALA A 541 -17.19 -21.03 -18.39
N VAL A 542 -17.20 -21.97 -19.34
CA VAL A 542 -17.44 -21.69 -20.75
C VAL A 542 -18.91 -21.35 -21.03
N ALA A 543 -19.85 -22.01 -20.35
CA ALA A 543 -21.28 -21.83 -20.54
C ALA A 543 -21.82 -20.56 -19.86
N LYS A 544 -21.26 -20.18 -18.70
CA LYS A 544 -21.67 -19.04 -17.87
C LYS A 544 -20.45 -18.24 -17.39
N PRO A 545 -19.67 -17.66 -18.32
CA PRO A 545 -18.40 -17.04 -17.98
C PRO A 545 -18.52 -15.81 -17.06
N GLU A 546 -19.70 -15.18 -17.00
CA GLU A 546 -19.96 -14.03 -16.13
C GLU A 546 -19.85 -14.36 -14.65
N GLY A 547 -20.03 -15.63 -14.26
CA GLY A 547 -19.89 -16.10 -12.88
C GLY A 547 -18.44 -16.31 -12.41
N PHE A 548 -17.46 -16.11 -13.30
CA PHE A 548 -16.07 -16.45 -13.04
C PHE A 548 -15.10 -15.31 -13.38
N VAL A 549 -13.92 -15.41 -12.77
CA VAL A 549 -12.74 -14.61 -13.07
C VAL A 549 -11.59 -15.56 -13.30
N LEU A 550 -10.91 -15.42 -14.44
CA LEU A 550 -9.71 -16.19 -14.76
C LEU A 550 -8.48 -15.34 -14.40
N LYS A 551 -7.63 -15.83 -13.50
CA LYS A 551 -6.51 -15.07 -12.95
C LYS A 551 -5.16 -15.69 -13.32
N PRO A 552 -4.26 -14.99 -14.02
CA PRO A 552 -2.88 -15.43 -14.19
C PRO A 552 -2.06 -15.24 -12.90
N GLN A 553 -0.84 -15.77 -12.86
CA GLN A 553 0.11 -15.56 -11.76
C GLN A 553 0.79 -14.18 -11.84
N ARG A 554 0.01 -13.10 -11.67
CA ARG A 554 0.51 -11.72 -11.66
C ARG A 554 -0.07 -10.95 -10.49
N GLU A 555 0.68 -9.93 -10.04
CA GLU A 555 0.27 -8.96 -9.03
C GLU A 555 0.09 -7.56 -9.66
N GLY A 556 -0.44 -6.60 -8.89
CA GLY A 556 -0.48 -5.18 -9.30
C GLY A 556 -1.72 -4.74 -10.09
N GLY A 557 -2.69 -5.63 -10.32
CA GLY A 557 -3.94 -5.34 -11.04
C GLY A 557 -3.81 -5.29 -12.56
N GLY A 558 -4.94 -5.38 -13.27
CA GLY A 558 -5.00 -5.31 -14.75
C GLY A 558 -4.71 -6.60 -15.52
N ASN A 559 -4.52 -7.72 -14.83
CA ASN A 559 -4.15 -9.00 -15.46
C ASN A 559 -5.31 -10.03 -15.53
N ASN A 560 -6.41 -9.77 -14.81
CA ASN A 560 -7.52 -10.70 -14.72
C ASN A 560 -8.40 -10.66 -15.99
N ILE A 561 -8.99 -11.80 -16.33
CA ILE A 561 -9.87 -11.96 -17.49
C ILE A 561 -11.30 -12.21 -16.98
N TYR A 562 -12.27 -11.50 -17.56
CA TYR A 562 -13.66 -11.47 -17.11
C TYR A 562 -14.64 -11.71 -18.26
N GLY A 563 -15.88 -12.08 -17.90
CA GLY A 563 -16.98 -12.19 -18.86
C GLY A 563 -16.64 -13.08 -20.05
N LYS A 564 -17.11 -12.73 -21.25
CA LYS A 564 -16.95 -13.57 -22.46
C LYS A 564 -15.50 -13.94 -22.79
N ASP A 565 -14.52 -13.15 -22.34
CA ASP A 565 -13.11 -13.43 -22.57
C ASP A 565 -12.62 -14.63 -21.74
N VAL A 566 -13.28 -14.97 -20.62
CA VAL A 566 -13.01 -16.21 -19.87
C VAL A 566 -13.26 -17.43 -20.77
N ALA A 567 -14.47 -17.52 -21.35
CA ALA A 567 -14.83 -18.62 -22.24
C ALA A 567 -13.94 -18.67 -23.49
N THR A 568 -13.59 -17.51 -24.05
CA THR A 568 -12.71 -17.41 -25.21
C THR A 568 -11.29 -17.87 -24.89
N THR A 569 -10.78 -17.52 -23.71
CA THR A 569 -9.42 -17.87 -23.28
C THR A 569 -9.32 -19.36 -22.97
N ILE A 570 -10.25 -19.92 -22.19
CA ILE A 570 -10.27 -21.35 -21.86
C ILE A 570 -10.29 -22.22 -23.13
N LYS A 571 -11.05 -21.83 -24.16
CA LYS A 571 -11.10 -22.56 -25.44
C LYS A 571 -9.82 -22.47 -26.29
N LYS A 572 -9.00 -21.43 -26.07
CA LYS A 572 -7.78 -21.17 -26.85
C LYS A 572 -6.54 -21.81 -26.24
N LEU A 573 -6.45 -21.83 -24.91
CA LEU A 573 -5.29 -22.34 -24.19
C LEU A 573 -5.13 -23.85 -24.40
N LYS A 574 -3.89 -24.28 -24.59
CA LYS A 574 -3.53 -25.70 -24.53
C LYS A 574 -3.52 -26.16 -23.07
N GLN A 575 -3.61 -27.47 -22.87
CA GLN A 575 -3.59 -28.06 -21.52
C GLN A 575 -2.38 -27.62 -20.70
N GLU A 576 -1.21 -27.50 -21.33
CA GLU A 576 0.02 -27.08 -20.64
C GLU A 576 0.00 -25.60 -20.22
N GLU A 577 -0.76 -24.76 -20.92
CA GLU A 577 -0.85 -23.32 -20.67
C GLU A 577 -1.90 -22.98 -19.61
N LEU A 578 -2.87 -23.86 -19.38
CA LEU A 578 -3.88 -23.72 -18.32
C LEU A 578 -3.24 -23.59 -16.93
N ALA A 579 -2.06 -24.16 -16.74
CA ALA A 579 -1.31 -24.10 -15.50
C ALA A 579 -0.82 -22.70 -15.09
N GLY A 580 -0.83 -21.75 -16.03
CA GLY A 580 -0.56 -20.34 -15.77
C GLY A 580 -1.71 -19.63 -15.05
N TYR A 581 -2.88 -20.25 -14.94
CA TYR A 581 -4.11 -19.60 -14.49
C TYR A 581 -4.81 -20.38 -13.37
N ILE A 582 -5.66 -19.67 -12.62
CA ILE A 582 -6.70 -20.26 -11.77
C ILE A 582 -8.07 -19.72 -12.18
N LEU A 583 -9.11 -20.49 -11.91
CA LEU A 583 -10.48 -20.04 -12.01
C LEU A 583 -11.00 -19.67 -10.62
N MET A 584 -11.62 -18.50 -10.50
CA MET A 584 -12.22 -18.04 -9.26
C MET A 584 -13.68 -17.64 -9.47
N GLN A 585 -14.53 -17.89 -8.48
CA GLN A 585 -15.88 -17.37 -8.42
C GLN A 585 -15.83 -15.84 -8.47
N ARG A 586 -16.64 -15.24 -9.35
CA ARG A 586 -16.84 -13.79 -9.35
C ARG A 586 -17.69 -13.40 -8.16
N ILE A 587 -17.20 -12.44 -7.38
CA ILE A 587 -17.91 -11.87 -6.23
C ILE A 587 -18.72 -10.66 -6.70
N PHE A 588 -19.98 -10.55 -6.26
CA PHE A 588 -20.87 -9.45 -6.64
C PHE A 588 -21.24 -8.62 -5.41
N PRO A 589 -20.45 -7.60 -5.06
CA PRO A 589 -20.73 -6.73 -3.91
C PRO A 589 -21.85 -5.73 -4.18
N ALA A 590 -22.31 -5.07 -3.11
CA ALA A 590 -23.27 -3.98 -3.20
C ALA A 590 -22.75 -2.84 -4.08
N VAL A 591 -23.62 -2.33 -4.94
CA VAL A 591 -23.35 -1.13 -5.74
C VAL A 591 -23.82 0.10 -4.97
N ASN A 592 -22.91 1.03 -4.73
CA ASN A 592 -23.19 2.28 -4.01
C ASN A 592 -23.05 3.48 -4.94
N ASP A 593 -23.84 4.53 -4.74
CA ASP A 593 -23.62 5.82 -5.39
C ASP A 593 -22.54 6.59 -4.63
N SER A 594 -21.58 7.19 -5.35
CA SER A 594 -20.47 7.93 -4.76
C SER A 594 -20.03 9.11 -5.63
N TYR A 595 -19.34 10.07 -5.02
CA TYR A 595 -18.67 11.18 -5.71
C TYR A 595 -17.19 10.87 -5.80
N LEU A 596 -16.69 10.66 -7.01
CA LEU A 596 -15.28 10.36 -7.28
C LEU A 596 -14.56 11.64 -7.68
N ILE A 597 -13.43 11.93 -7.02
CA ILE A 597 -12.59 13.10 -7.30
C ILE A 597 -11.30 12.66 -7.97
N ARG A 598 -11.00 13.28 -9.11
CA ARG A 598 -9.75 13.10 -9.85
C ARG A 598 -9.38 14.42 -10.54
N ASP A 599 -8.12 14.82 -10.44
CA ASP A 599 -7.59 16.03 -11.08
C ASP A 599 -8.40 17.30 -10.74
N GLY A 600 -8.86 17.41 -9.48
CA GLY A 600 -9.69 18.49 -8.98
C GLY A 600 -11.15 18.46 -9.46
N VAL A 601 -11.53 17.48 -10.28
CA VAL A 601 -12.88 17.33 -10.83
C VAL A 601 -13.60 16.18 -10.13
N TRP A 602 -14.83 16.44 -9.68
CA TRP A 602 -15.70 15.42 -9.13
C TRP A 602 -16.69 14.91 -10.19
N ARG A 603 -17.09 13.64 -10.08
CA ARG A 603 -18.17 13.03 -10.87
C ARG A 603 -18.96 12.06 -10.01
N THR A 604 -20.26 11.93 -10.26
CA THR A 604 -21.05 10.85 -9.66
C THR A 604 -20.78 9.54 -10.40
N ALA A 605 -20.69 8.44 -9.64
CA ALA A 605 -20.55 7.12 -10.20
C ALA A 605 -21.22 6.07 -9.30
N LYS A 606 -21.69 5.00 -9.92
CA LYS A 606 -22.00 3.75 -9.24
C LYS A 606 -20.71 2.99 -9.02
N ILE A 607 -20.41 2.64 -7.78
CA ILE A 607 -19.16 2.01 -7.39
C ILE A 607 -19.37 0.68 -6.69
N ILE A 608 -18.35 -0.15 -6.76
CA ILE A 608 -18.16 -1.28 -5.87
C ILE A 608 -16.84 -1.11 -5.12
N SER A 609 -16.81 -1.63 -3.89
CA SER A 609 -15.68 -1.44 -2.97
C SER A 609 -15.06 -2.77 -2.58
N GLU A 610 -13.73 -2.74 -2.44
CA GLU A 610 -12.91 -3.85 -2.00
C GLU A 610 -12.16 -3.43 -0.74
N LEU A 611 -12.33 -4.22 0.33
CA LEU A 611 -11.72 -3.99 1.64
C LEU A 611 -10.40 -4.74 1.73
N GLY A 612 -9.29 -4.03 1.87
CA GLY A 612 -7.99 -4.58 2.22
C GLY A 612 -7.72 -4.46 3.72
N ILE A 613 -7.35 -5.55 4.37
CA ILE A 613 -6.87 -5.55 5.76
C ILE A 613 -5.38 -5.83 5.76
N PHE A 614 -4.62 -4.88 6.31
CA PHE A 614 -3.18 -5.03 6.45
C PHE A 614 -2.84 -5.95 7.62
N GLY A 615 -1.74 -6.70 7.48
CA GLY A 615 -1.17 -7.53 8.54
C GLY A 615 0.34 -7.33 8.63
N THR A 616 0.87 -7.31 9.87
CA THR A 616 2.31 -7.32 10.11
C THR A 616 2.72 -8.56 10.89
N TYR A 617 3.73 -9.26 10.38
CA TYR A 617 4.28 -10.48 10.96
C TYR A 617 5.80 -10.39 11.06
N LEU A 618 6.36 -10.80 12.21
CA LEU A 618 7.80 -10.91 12.41
C LEU A 618 8.09 -12.11 13.30
N ARG A 619 9.02 -12.96 12.87
CA ARG A 619 9.64 -13.97 13.73
C ARG A 619 11.15 -13.95 13.62
N ASN A 620 11.82 -14.35 14.69
CA ASN A 620 13.25 -14.60 14.74
C ASN A 620 13.47 -16.08 15.08
N GLY A 621 13.87 -16.87 14.09
CA GLY A 621 13.81 -18.33 14.17
C GLY A 621 12.39 -18.79 14.49
N LYS A 622 12.23 -19.49 15.62
CA LYS A 622 10.92 -20.02 16.08
C LYS A 622 10.12 -19.04 16.94
N LYS A 623 10.70 -17.91 17.34
CA LYS A 623 10.04 -16.94 18.23
C LYS A 623 9.22 -15.97 17.40
N GLU A 624 7.90 -15.99 17.57
CA GLU A 624 7.02 -14.93 17.08
C GLU A 624 7.29 -13.65 17.87
N VAL A 625 7.72 -12.60 17.17
CA VAL A 625 8.04 -11.27 17.72
C VAL A 625 6.87 -10.30 17.53
N LEU A 626 6.16 -10.43 16.39
CA LEU A 626 5.00 -9.62 16.05
C LEU A 626 4.03 -10.44 15.21
N ASN A 627 2.74 -10.39 15.53
CA ASN A 627 1.66 -10.84 14.67
C ASN A 627 0.42 -9.97 14.94
N LYS A 628 0.12 -9.04 14.03
CA LYS A 628 -0.83 -7.96 14.29
C LYS A 628 -1.70 -7.66 13.07
N GLN A 629 -2.97 -7.33 13.31
CA GLN A 629 -3.79 -6.58 12.36
C GLN A 629 -3.26 -5.14 12.29
N ALA A 630 -3.04 -4.63 11.10
CA ALA A 630 -2.19 -3.46 10.86
C ALA A 630 -2.92 -2.33 10.12
N GLY A 631 -4.20 -2.11 10.36
CA GLY A 631 -5.02 -1.12 9.66
C GLY A 631 -5.73 -1.66 8.43
N HIS A 632 -6.33 -0.77 7.64
CA HIS A 632 -7.18 -1.13 6.51
C HIS A 632 -6.98 -0.21 5.30
N LEU A 633 -7.57 -0.61 4.18
CA LEU A 633 -7.62 0.13 2.93
C LEU A 633 -8.97 -0.16 2.28
N VAL A 634 -9.65 0.83 1.73
CA VAL A 634 -10.75 0.57 0.80
C VAL A 634 -10.36 1.10 -0.56
N ARG A 635 -10.55 0.27 -1.58
CA ARG A 635 -10.43 0.66 -2.98
C ARG A 635 -11.81 0.60 -3.59
N SER A 636 -12.23 1.69 -4.22
CA SER A 636 -13.53 1.78 -4.89
C SER A 636 -13.31 1.99 -6.38
N LYS A 637 -14.13 1.33 -7.20
CA LYS A 637 -14.09 1.43 -8.66
C LYS A 637 -15.50 1.53 -9.22
N VAL A 638 -15.63 2.07 -10.44
CA VAL A 638 -16.92 2.10 -11.13
C VAL A 638 -17.44 0.67 -11.32
N ALA A 639 -18.73 0.43 -11.04
CA ALA A 639 -19.33 -0.90 -11.02
C ALA A 639 -19.23 -1.63 -12.37
N ASP A 640 -19.28 -0.89 -13.47
CA ASP A 640 -19.16 -1.42 -14.83
C ASP A 640 -17.70 -1.69 -15.25
N SER A 641 -16.72 -1.38 -14.38
CA SER A 641 -15.30 -1.63 -14.63
C SER A 641 -14.88 -2.99 -14.08
N ASP A 642 -14.37 -3.85 -14.96
CA ASP A 642 -13.79 -5.13 -14.58
C ASP A 642 -12.42 -4.96 -13.85
N GLU A 643 -11.69 -3.88 -14.09
CA GLU A 643 -10.39 -3.57 -13.44
C GLU A 643 -10.52 -2.59 -12.26
N GLY A 644 -9.68 -2.75 -11.22
CA GLY A 644 -9.80 -1.99 -9.95
C GLY A 644 -8.53 -1.33 -9.40
N GLY A 645 -7.39 -1.42 -10.08
CA GLY A 645 -6.14 -0.86 -9.57
C GLY A 645 -6.16 0.68 -9.53
N VAL A 646 -5.90 1.28 -8.35
CA VAL A 646 -5.74 2.74 -8.20
C VAL A 646 -4.49 3.22 -8.93
N ALA A 647 -3.36 2.51 -8.75
CA ALA A 647 -2.12 2.78 -9.48
C ALA A 647 -2.30 2.61 -11.01
N ALA A 648 -3.12 1.63 -11.42
CA ALA A 648 -3.47 1.41 -12.82
C ALA A 648 -4.44 2.47 -13.39
N GLY A 649 -5.12 3.25 -12.54
CA GLY A 649 -5.97 4.39 -12.94
C GLY A 649 -7.47 4.11 -12.95
N TYR A 650 -7.90 2.90 -12.60
CA TYR A 650 -9.32 2.48 -12.64
C TYR A 650 -10.05 2.66 -11.30
N GLY A 651 -9.31 2.63 -10.19
CA GLY A 651 -9.84 2.81 -8.84
C GLY A 651 -9.54 4.18 -8.22
N VAL A 652 -10.23 4.45 -7.12
CA VAL A 652 -9.95 5.55 -6.17
C VAL A 652 -9.69 4.98 -4.77
N LEU A 653 -9.02 5.75 -3.91
CA LEU A 653 -8.94 5.45 -2.49
C LEU A 653 -10.24 5.84 -1.78
N ASP A 654 -10.60 5.06 -0.77
CA ASP A 654 -11.83 5.21 0.00
C ASP A 654 -11.61 4.76 1.45
N SER A 655 -12.60 4.94 2.32
CA SER A 655 -12.66 4.34 3.66
C SER A 655 -14.06 3.81 3.94
N PRO A 656 -14.23 2.85 4.87
CA PRO A 656 -15.55 2.30 5.15
C PRO A 656 -16.35 3.23 6.07
N TYR A 657 -17.66 3.26 5.87
CA TYR A 657 -18.66 3.79 6.80
C TYR A 657 -19.44 2.62 7.39
N LEU A 658 -19.22 2.32 8.66
CA LEU A 658 -19.71 1.11 9.31
C LEU A 658 -21.21 1.22 9.64
N VAL A 659 -22.02 0.44 8.93
CA VAL A 659 -23.48 0.32 9.11
C VAL A 659 -23.89 -0.93 9.85
#